data_AF-A0A0A1V451-F1
#
_entry.id   AF-A0A0A1V451-F1
#
_cell.length_a   1.000
_cell.length_b   1.000
_cell.length_c   1.000
_cell.angle_alpha   90.00
_cell.angle_beta   90.00
_cell.angle_gamma   90.00
#
_symmetry.space_group_name_H-M   'P 1'
#
loop_
_entity.id
_entity.type
_entity.pdbx_description
1 polymer ?
#
loop_
_entity_poly.entity_id
_entity_poly.type
_entity_poly.pdbx_seq_one_letter_code
_entity_poly.pdbx_strand_id
1 'polypeptide(L)'
;MPVVKGGVWTNIEDEILKASVSKYGLNQWARVSSLLARKTPKQCKARWNEWLDPSIKKIEWSKDEDEKLLHLAKIMPTQWRTIAPIVGRTANQCLERYQKLLDEAEARESSSLGLMGPDGGETQAPSADDVRRLRPGELDPDPESKPARPDTIDLDEDEKEMLSEARARLANTQGKKAKRKARERQQEESRRLATLQKRRELKTAGINIKVITRKKGEMDYNADIPFEKKEAPGFYNTSEEKTQNEAQLRGFDPQKLNLATKRKGDDDDDDDGDRKRRKNEKEGLSESQKAAIKAGRMQKIREAEQSSKRRPLNLPAPQVSEGELEDIIKMGKMGEAANAVARESDNDATRGFVSSYSTLNTGAPIRTPKAPEQEDHIANEIRNIRALNDTKSALLGGENTPLYEGAGSTGFEGIAPRKQVMATPNPLATPLRSGAGVGETPSRPGQTPMRTPRDTFSLNQEDGMPMPSATPRDIKMHDLAMRNQLRSGLASLPKPKDTEWEFEIPDEEQETARADDTVEEDAAERDRREQAIRAAEEELERRRRTQVMQKDLPRPSIVDLTMLLKKADSIQNAAEAMIARETALLMANDAAQYPVTDSQVKGIYKPIERFDDDALADARLLILSETKPRPDLEQIQDFFESRAKNSMLLGLGCYNDDEEEQEAAMRAAFDAVQDSIMASAEQGAKLEKKLALHLGGYQKRQKMLKDKISDATDALEKARNALSGFKTLAISEDVAIDRRLEALREEVMYVTKREREAQEEYRKARDELSALREDGRNGYH
;
A
#
# COMPACT_ATOMS: atom_id res chain seq x y z
N MET A 1 20.71 40.58 7.28
CA MET A 1 19.81 41.71 6.94
C MET A 1 18.68 41.77 7.97
N PRO A 2 18.04 42.92 8.23
CA PRO A 2 16.76 42.94 8.94
C PRO A 2 15.70 42.22 8.08
N VAL A 3 15.15 41.12 8.57
CA VAL A 3 14.07 40.41 7.86
C VAL A 3 12.83 41.29 7.86
N VAL A 4 12.37 41.70 6.67
CA VAL A 4 11.10 42.40 6.50
C VAL A 4 9.98 41.39 6.74
N LYS A 5 9.26 41.54 7.85
CA LYS A 5 8.20 40.61 8.29
C LYS A 5 6.82 41.14 7.94
N GLY A 6 5.99 40.29 7.36
CA GLY A 6 4.70 40.65 6.77
C GLY A 6 4.65 40.41 5.26
N GLY A 7 3.77 41.15 4.58
CA GLY A 7 3.32 40.82 3.24
C GLY A 7 2.17 39.81 3.25
N VAL A 8 1.59 39.59 2.06
CA VAL A 8 0.39 38.75 1.85
C VAL A 8 0.59 37.32 2.35
N TRP A 9 -0.49 36.66 2.75
CA TRP A 9 -0.54 35.27 3.17
C TRP A 9 -0.64 34.32 1.97
N THR A 10 0.20 33.27 1.92
CA THR A 10 0.05 32.16 0.95
C THR A 10 -0.77 31.01 1.56
N ASN A 11 -1.31 30.13 0.72
CA ASN A 11 -2.08 28.98 1.19
C ASN A 11 -1.20 27.98 1.97
N ILE A 12 0.06 27.80 1.58
CA ILE A 12 1.09 27.09 2.37
C ILE A 12 1.26 27.68 3.78
N GLU A 13 1.35 29.01 3.94
CA GLU A 13 1.47 29.64 5.26
C GLU A 13 0.22 29.41 6.12
N ASP A 14 -0.97 29.50 5.53
CA ASP A 14 -2.25 29.24 6.22
C ASP A 14 -2.40 27.77 6.65
N GLU A 15 -2.00 26.80 5.83
CA GLU A 15 -2.02 25.37 6.21
C GLU A 15 -0.99 25.03 7.29
N ILE A 16 0.24 25.58 7.20
CA ILE A 16 1.23 25.46 8.28
C ILE A 16 0.70 26.10 9.57
N LEU A 17 -0.01 27.23 9.48
CA LEU A 17 -0.64 27.89 10.62
C LEU A 17 -1.74 27.03 11.26
N LYS A 18 -2.65 26.43 10.47
CA LYS A 18 -3.67 25.47 10.94
C LYS A 18 -3.03 24.28 11.66
N ALA A 19 -2.06 23.61 11.03
CA ALA A 19 -1.37 22.46 11.62
C ALA A 19 -0.59 22.82 12.90
N SER A 20 0.01 24.02 12.94
CA SER A 20 0.72 24.54 14.11
C SER A 20 -0.21 24.87 15.27
N VAL A 21 -1.38 25.46 15.00
CA VAL A 21 -2.40 25.72 16.03
C VAL A 21 -2.98 24.41 16.56
N SER A 22 -3.22 23.42 15.71
CA SER A 22 -3.63 22.08 16.12
C SER A 22 -2.63 21.42 17.09
N LYS A 23 -1.31 21.56 16.84
CA LYS A 23 -0.27 20.99 17.73
C LYS A 23 0.06 21.82 18.98
N TYR A 24 -0.02 23.15 18.93
CA TYR A 24 0.50 24.03 20.00
C TYR A 24 -0.57 24.85 20.73
N GLY A 25 -1.80 24.90 20.20
CA GLY A 25 -2.94 25.63 20.75
C GLY A 25 -2.85 27.15 20.62
N LEU A 26 -4.00 27.81 20.83
CA LEU A 26 -4.23 29.26 20.67
C LEU A 26 -3.49 30.17 21.67
N ASN A 27 -2.56 29.62 22.46
CA ASN A 27 -1.79 30.34 23.48
C ASN A 27 -0.30 30.45 23.15
N GLN A 28 0.24 29.66 22.20
CA GLN A 28 1.69 29.57 21.93
C GLN A 28 2.11 30.27 20.63
N TRP A 29 1.57 31.46 20.34
CA TRP A 29 1.79 32.19 19.08
C TRP A 29 3.26 32.41 18.69
N ALA A 30 4.16 32.63 19.66
CA ALA A 30 5.59 32.76 19.39
C ALA A 30 6.26 31.45 18.92
N ARG A 31 5.69 30.30 19.30
CA ARG A 31 6.10 28.97 18.82
C ARG A 31 5.52 28.69 17.44
N VAL A 32 4.25 29.05 17.23
CA VAL A 32 3.56 28.97 15.92
C VAL A 32 4.30 29.79 14.86
N SER A 33 4.58 31.08 15.11
CA SER A 33 5.33 31.91 14.17
C SER A 33 6.78 31.46 13.97
N SER A 34 7.35 30.64 14.86
CA SER A 34 8.70 30.08 14.66
C SER A 34 8.77 28.99 13.58
N LEU A 35 7.62 28.60 12.99
CA LEU A 35 7.50 27.73 11.82
C LEU A 35 7.20 28.53 10.52
N LEU A 36 7.04 29.86 10.61
CA LEU A 36 6.66 30.74 9.49
C LEU A 36 7.69 31.88 9.37
N ALA A 37 8.73 31.68 8.56
CA ALA A 37 9.94 32.52 8.55
C ALA A 37 9.67 34.03 8.43
N ARG A 38 8.65 34.42 7.66
CA ARG A 38 8.33 35.82 7.31
C ARG A 38 7.18 36.44 8.13
N LYS A 39 6.49 35.68 9.00
CA LYS A 39 5.31 36.16 9.76
C LYS A 39 5.61 36.29 11.26
N THR A 40 5.05 37.31 11.91
CA THR A 40 5.24 37.56 13.36
C THR A 40 4.19 36.85 14.23
N PRO A 41 4.43 36.68 15.55
CA PRO A 41 3.42 36.13 16.47
C PRO A 41 2.10 36.92 16.47
N LYS A 42 2.17 38.24 16.23
CA LYS A 42 0.98 39.12 16.15
C LYS A 42 0.18 38.82 14.87
N GLN A 43 0.86 38.80 13.72
CA GLN A 43 0.27 38.49 12.42
C GLN A 43 -0.37 37.09 12.41
N CYS A 44 0.31 36.07 12.94
CA CYS A 44 -0.26 34.72 13.06
C CYS A 44 -1.55 34.68 13.93
N LYS A 45 -1.61 35.48 15.00
CA LYS A 45 -2.79 35.57 15.86
C LYS A 45 -3.94 36.33 15.18
N ALA A 46 -3.65 37.44 14.52
CA ALA A 46 -4.64 38.21 13.76
C ALA A 46 -5.20 37.37 12.60
N ARG A 47 -4.33 36.74 11.79
CA ARG A 47 -4.71 35.80 10.72
C ARG A 47 -5.64 34.68 11.20
N TRP A 48 -5.36 34.12 12.38
CA TRP A 48 -6.26 33.14 12.99
C TRP A 48 -7.62 33.76 13.31
N ASN A 49 -7.64 34.82 14.12
CA ASN A 49 -8.86 35.46 14.61
C ASN A 49 -9.73 36.13 13.52
N GLU A 50 -9.15 36.44 12.36
CA GLU A 50 -9.80 37.21 11.29
C GLU A 50 -10.05 36.41 10.01
N TRP A 51 -9.35 35.28 9.81
CA TRP A 51 -9.54 34.42 8.63
C TRP A 51 -9.57 32.91 8.89
N LEU A 52 -8.80 32.34 9.83
CA LEU A 52 -8.65 30.87 9.93
C LEU A 52 -9.49 30.16 11.00
N ASP A 53 -10.03 30.88 12.00
CA ASP A 53 -10.87 30.27 13.02
C ASP A 53 -12.16 29.67 12.39
N PRO A 54 -12.46 28.38 12.59
CA PRO A 54 -13.67 27.75 12.05
C PRO A 54 -14.99 28.39 12.49
N SER A 55 -14.98 29.23 13.53
CA SER A 55 -16.12 30.01 13.99
C SER A 55 -16.50 31.16 13.03
N ILE A 56 -15.62 31.52 12.09
CA ILE A 56 -15.80 32.65 11.17
C ILE A 56 -16.65 32.22 9.97
N LYS A 57 -17.87 32.77 9.87
CA LYS A 57 -18.71 32.59 8.67
C LYS A 57 -18.07 33.27 7.45
N LYS A 58 -17.79 32.47 6.42
CA LYS A 58 -17.35 32.92 5.08
C LYS A 58 -18.39 32.75 3.97
N ILE A 59 -19.58 32.29 4.34
CA ILE A 59 -20.76 32.29 3.45
C ILE A 59 -21.22 33.72 3.15
N GLU A 60 -22.07 33.88 2.15
CA GLU A 60 -22.73 35.15 1.80
C GLU A 60 -23.53 35.74 2.97
N TRP A 61 -23.89 37.02 2.87
CA TRP A 61 -24.66 37.73 3.89
C TRP A 61 -26.16 37.46 3.72
N SER A 62 -26.85 37.16 4.83
CA SER A 62 -28.31 37.10 4.85
C SER A 62 -28.91 38.50 5.02
N LYS A 63 -30.12 38.74 4.49
CA LYS A 63 -30.89 39.97 4.75
C LYS A 63 -30.98 40.25 6.26
N ASP A 64 -31.27 39.24 7.08
CA ASP A 64 -31.29 39.28 8.55
C ASP A 64 -29.95 39.71 9.21
N GLU A 65 -28.81 39.48 8.55
CA GLU A 65 -27.49 39.90 9.04
C GLU A 65 -27.18 41.34 8.62
N ASP A 66 -27.60 41.75 7.41
CA ASP A 66 -27.45 43.11 6.89
C ASP A 66 -28.36 44.12 7.61
N GLU A 67 -29.64 43.80 7.83
CA GLU A 67 -30.57 44.64 8.60
C GLU A 67 -30.04 44.88 10.03
N LYS A 68 -29.56 43.82 10.67
CA LYS A 68 -28.95 43.87 12.00
C LYS A 68 -27.65 44.68 12.01
N LEU A 69 -26.81 44.54 10.98
CA LEU A 69 -25.58 45.33 10.81
C LEU A 69 -25.88 46.83 10.70
N LEU A 70 -26.83 47.20 9.84
CA LEU A 70 -27.27 48.60 9.66
C LEU A 70 -27.87 49.18 10.94
N HIS A 71 -28.75 48.44 11.61
CA HIS A 71 -29.35 48.86 12.88
C HIS A 71 -28.31 49.07 13.99
N LEU A 72 -27.35 48.14 14.14
CA LEU A 72 -26.28 48.26 15.14
C LEU A 72 -25.28 49.37 14.79
N ALA A 73 -25.00 49.62 13.51
CA ALA A 73 -24.16 50.76 13.09
C ALA A 73 -24.83 52.11 13.35
N LYS A 74 -26.16 52.20 13.21
CA LYS A 74 -26.98 53.38 13.55
C LYS A 74 -26.97 53.68 15.05
N ILE A 75 -26.95 52.65 15.92
CA ILE A 75 -26.93 52.79 17.39
C ILE A 75 -25.51 52.98 17.95
N MET A 76 -24.50 52.32 17.37
CA MET A 76 -23.10 52.37 17.82
C MET A 76 -22.15 52.78 16.68
N PRO A 77 -22.14 54.06 16.25
CA PRO A 77 -21.31 54.54 15.15
C PRO A 77 -19.85 54.11 15.27
N THR A 78 -19.32 53.52 14.18
CA THR A 78 -17.93 53.04 14.00
C THR A 78 -17.37 52.03 15.01
N GLN A 79 -18.18 51.49 15.93
CA GLN A 79 -17.72 50.53 16.96
C GLN A 79 -17.69 49.07 16.46
N TRP A 80 -17.01 48.82 15.34
CA TRP A 80 -17.02 47.51 14.65
C TRP A 80 -16.59 46.31 15.51
N ARG A 81 -15.68 46.50 16.47
CA ARG A 81 -15.25 45.45 17.42
C ARG A 81 -16.34 45.10 18.46
N THR A 82 -17.29 45.99 18.71
CA THR A 82 -18.46 45.77 19.58
C THR A 82 -19.63 45.16 18.79
N ILE A 83 -19.81 45.58 17.54
CA ILE A 83 -20.88 45.11 16.63
C ILE A 83 -20.63 43.65 16.18
N ALA A 84 -19.40 43.30 15.81
CA ALA A 84 -19.04 42.01 15.23
C ALA A 84 -19.51 40.77 16.04
N PRO A 85 -19.29 40.68 17.37
CA PRO A 85 -19.80 39.57 18.18
C PRO A 85 -21.33 39.44 18.21
N ILE A 86 -22.07 40.53 18.00
CA ILE A 86 -23.55 40.56 18.01
C ILE A 86 -24.11 40.13 16.64
N VAL A 87 -23.41 40.46 15.55
CA VAL A 87 -23.75 40.04 14.19
C VAL A 87 -23.33 38.59 13.93
N GLY A 88 -22.21 38.13 14.49
CA GLY A 88 -21.64 36.79 14.25
C GLY A 88 -20.69 36.73 13.04
N ARG A 89 -20.00 37.86 12.77
CA ARG A 89 -19.02 38.06 11.67
C ARG A 89 -17.78 38.76 12.24
N THR A 90 -16.67 38.86 11.49
CA THR A 90 -15.48 39.60 11.96
C THR A 90 -15.67 41.11 11.83
N ALA A 91 -14.90 41.90 12.61
CA ALA A 91 -15.02 43.36 12.59
C ALA A 91 -14.71 43.97 11.20
N ASN A 92 -13.77 43.38 10.45
CA ASN A 92 -13.44 43.88 9.11
C ASN A 92 -14.51 43.48 8.08
N GLN A 93 -15.06 42.24 8.16
CA GLN A 93 -16.22 41.84 7.36
C GLN A 93 -17.44 42.76 7.57
N CYS A 94 -17.72 43.15 8.82
CA CYS A 94 -18.80 44.08 9.15
C CYS A 94 -18.58 45.48 8.54
N LEU A 95 -17.36 46.01 8.61
CA LEU A 95 -17.01 47.30 8.02
C LEU A 95 -17.14 47.28 6.49
N GLU A 96 -16.51 46.28 5.84
CA GLU A 96 -16.53 46.12 4.38
C GLU A 96 -17.95 45.95 3.84
N ARG A 97 -18.78 45.12 4.50
CA ARG A 97 -20.19 44.96 4.12
C ARG A 97 -20.99 46.25 4.31
N TYR A 98 -20.80 46.96 5.42
CA TYR A 98 -21.49 48.22 5.69
C TYR A 98 -21.14 49.28 4.65
N GLN A 99 -19.86 49.43 4.29
CA GLN A 99 -19.43 50.33 3.21
C GLN A 99 -20.09 49.94 1.89
N LYS A 100 -20.00 48.66 1.48
CA LYS A 100 -20.64 48.18 0.25
C LYS A 100 -22.15 48.40 0.21
N LEU A 101 -22.86 48.32 1.35
CA LEU A 101 -24.30 48.59 1.44
C LEU A 101 -24.63 50.09 1.27
N LEU A 102 -23.75 51.00 1.70
CA LEU A 102 -23.87 52.42 1.41
C LEU A 102 -23.56 52.72 -0.06
N ASP A 103 -22.44 52.21 -0.58
CA ASP A 103 -22.04 52.38 -1.98
C ASP A 103 -23.12 51.86 -2.94
N GLU A 104 -23.73 50.71 -2.62
CA GLU A 104 -24.84 50.13 -3.38
C GLU A 104 -26.13 50.97 -3.30
N ALA A 105 -26.40 51.63 -2.17
CA ALA A 105 -27.51 52.58 -2.05
C ALA A 105 -27.26 53.84 -2.89
N GLU A 106 -26.08 54.47 -2.78
CA GLU A 106 -25.70 55.65 -3.56
C GLU A 106 -25.71 55.35 -5.08
N ALA A 107 -25.26 54.16 -5.51
CA ALA A 107 -25.32 53.71 -6.89
C ALA A 107 -26.78 53.49 -7.37
N ARG A 108 -27.64 52.86 -6.55
CA ARG A 108 -29.07 52.68 -6.88
C ARG A 108 -29.81 54.01 -6.98
N GLU A 109 -29.51 54.96 -6.11
CA GLU A 109 -30.19 56.27 -6.08
C GLU A 109 -29.72 57.22 -7.18
N SER A 110 -28.42 57.22 -7.51
CA SER A 110 -27.89 57.96 -8.66
C SER A 110 -28.39 57.38 -9.99
N SER A 111 -28.51 56.05 -10.10
CA SER A 111 -29.19 55.37 -11.22
C SER A 111 -30.68 55.73 -11.29
N SER A 112 -31.38 55.76 -10.15
CA SER A 112 -32.80 56.15 -10.06
C SER A 112 -33.08 57.60 -10.46
N LEU A 113 -32.06 58.46 -10.60
CA LEU A 113 -32.20 59.83 -11.08
C LEU A 113 -32.17 59.96 -12.62
N GLY A 114 -32.22 58.84 -13.35
CA GLY A 114 -32.71 58.79 -14.73
C GLY A 114 -31.82 59.41 -15.82
N LEU A 115 -30.54 59.67 -15.53
CA LEU A 115 -29.59 60.25 -16.49
C LEU A 115 -28.82 59.19 -17.32
N MET A 116 -28.98 57.91 -17.00
CA MET A 116 -28.48 56.77 -17.80
C MET A 116 -29.65 55.81 -18.10
N GLY A 117 -29.60 55.13 -19.25
CA GLY A 117 -30.67 54.23 -19.69
C GLY A 117 -30.77 52.90 -18.93
N PRO A 118 -31.90 52.17 -19.04
CA PRO A 118 -32.11 50.88 -18.40
C PRO A 118 -31.30 49.74 -19.06
N ASP A 119 -31.25 48.60 -18.36
CA ASP A 119 -30.60 47.33 -18.70
C ASP A 119 -29.06 47.37 -18.86
N GLY A 120 -28.34 47.01 -17.79
CA GLY A 120 -26.87 47.02 -17.76
C GLY A 120 -26.25 46.48 -16.47
N GLY A 121 -26.78 45.38 -15.92
CA GLY A 121 -26.23 44.75 -14.71
C GLY A 121 -24.80 44.22 -14.89
N GLU A 122 -24.06 44.15 -13.78
CA GLU A 122 -22.81 43.39 -13.59
C GLU A 122 -21.57 43.74 -14.45
N THR A 123 -21.68 44.65 -15.44
CA THR A 123 -20.57 44.98 -16.37
C THR A 123 -20.16 46.46 -16.39
N GLN A 124 -20.56 47.25 -15.39
CA GLN A 124 -20.05 48.63 -15.23
C GLN A 124 -18.56 48.64 -14.89
N ALA A 125 -17.79 49.40 -15.67
CA ALA A 125 -16.43 49.79 -15.28
C ALA A 125 -16.49 50.73 -14.05
N PRO A 126 -15.54 50.63 -13.11
CA PRO A 126 -15.55 51.45 -11.90
C PRO A 126 -15.46 52.95 -12.22
N SER A 127 -16.12 53.76 -11.41
CA SER A 127 -16.13 55.21 -11.57
C SER A 127 -14.71 55.79 -11.50
N ALA A 128 -14.47 56.88 -12.24
CA ALA A 128 -13.16 57.50 -12.36
C ALA A 128 -12.57 58.03 -11.03
N ASP A 129 -13.38 58.09 -9.96
CA ASP A 129 -12.93 58.45 -8.62
C ASP A 129 -12.64 57.23 -7.72
N ASP A 130 -13.26 56.06 -7.96
CA ASP A 130 -12.86 54.81 -7.28
C ASP A 130 -11.49 54.34 -7.73
N VAL A 131 -11.20 54.48 -9.03
CA VAL A 131 -9.87 54.25 -9.63
C VAL A 131 -8.79 55.13 -8.97
N ARG A 132 -9.16 56.25 -8.33
CA ARG A 132 -8.25 57.17 -7.60
C ARG A 132 -8.19 56.94 -6.10
N ARG A 133 -9.14 56.22 -5.50
CA ARG A 133 -9.16 55.89 -4.05
C ARG A 133 -8.13 54.81 -3.68
N LEU A 134 -7.86 53.89 -4.61
CA LEU A 134 -6.80 52.88 -4.46
C LEU A 134 -5.41 53.52 -4.61
N ARG A 135 -4.70 53.73 -3.49
CA ARG A 135 -3.37 54.33 -3.45
C ARG A 135 -2.30 53.39 -4.02
N PRO A 136 -1.69 53.69 -5.19
CA PRO A 136 -0.74 52.76 -5.80
C PRO A 136 0.60 52.74 -5.05
N GLY A 137 1.02 51.57 -4.58
CA GLY A 137 2.34 51.37 -3.97
C GLY A 137 2.40 51.48 -2.44
N GLU A 138 1.29 51.80 -1.75
CA GLU A 138 1.22 51.65 -0.29
C GLU A 138 1.11 50.17 0.11
N LEU A 139 1.73 49.80 1.24
CA LEU A 139 1.69 48.44 1.77
C LEU A 139 0.43 48.27 2.62
N ASP A 140 -0.38 47.27 2.24
CA ASP A 140 -1.68 46.94 2.84
C ASP A 140 -1.62 46.90 4.39
N PRO A 141 -2.45 47.69 5.12
CA PRO A 141 -2.41 47.73 6.58
C PRO A 141 -2.84 46.43 7.26
N ASP A 142 -3.87 45.76 6.73
CA ASP A 142 -4.53 44.59 7.34
C ASP A 142 -4.57 43.38 6.37
N PRO A 143 -3.42 42.85 5.91
CA PRO A 143 -3.37 41.72 4.97
C PRO A 143 -3.90 40.41 5.59
N GLU A 144 -4.04 40.36 6.92
CA GLU A 144 -4.61 39.24 7.67
C GLU A 144 -6.08 38.93 7.35
N SER A 145 -6.88 39.89 6.85
CA SER A 145 -8.31 39.67 6.54
C SER A 145 -8.57 39.14 5.12
N LYS A 146 -7.60 39.23 4.20
CA LYS A 146 -7.79 38.94 2.77
C LYS A 146 -7.62 37.45 2.43
N PRO A 147 -8.21 36.96 1.33
CA PRO A 147 -7.95 35.60 0.84
C PRO A 147 -6.46 35.29 0.70
N ALA A 148 -6.07 34.05 1.00
CA ALA A 148 -4.71 33.60 0.75
C ALA A 148 -4.41 33.57 -0.75
N ARG A 149 -3.18 33.88 -1.15
CA ARG A 149 -2.72 33.65 -2.53
C ARG A 149 -2.62 32.13 -2.76
N PRO A 150 -3.14 31.60 -3.87
CA PRO A 150 -2.86 30.23 -4.30
C PRO A 150 -1.37 29.98 -4.43
N ASP A 151 -0.95 28.76 -4.15
CA ASP A 151 0.45 28.34 -4.22
C ASP A 151 0.92 28.27 -5.69
N THR A 152 2.19 28.55 -5.94
CA THR A 152 2.77 28.45 -7.30
C THR A 152 3.01 27.00 -7.71
N ILE A 153 2.98 26.72 -9.02
CA ILE A 153 3.30 25.38 -9.55
C ILE A 153 4.76 25.03 -9.21
N ASP A 154 5.67 25.95 -9.52
CA ASP A 154 7.04 25.94 -9.03
C ASP A 154 7.10 26.71 -7.70
N LEU A 155 7.11 25.96 -6.59
CA LEU A 155 7.34 26.53 -5.25
C LEU A 155 8.79 26.97 -5.07
N ASP A 156 9.02 28.09 -4.41
CA ASP A 156 10.37 28.58 -4.10
C ASP A 156 11.12 27.68 -3.10
N GLU A 157 12.44 27.81 -3.03
CA GLU A 157 13.27 27.07 -2.06
C GLU A 157 12.89 27.40 -0.61
N ASP A 158 12.62 28.69 -0.31
CA ASP A 158 12.09 29.17 0.98
C ASP A 158 10.81 28.40 1.40
N GLU A 159 9.86 28.20 0.48
CA GLU A 159 8.58 27.54 0.78
C GLU A 159 8.73 26.03 0.92
N LYS A 160 9.60 25.42 0.10
CA LYS A 160 9.98 24.00 0.21
C LYS A 160 10.71 23.71 1.52
N GLU A 161 11.66 24.55 1.93
CA GLU A 161 12.34 24.43 3.22
C GLU A 161 11.35 24.60 4.38
N MET A 162 10.52 25.66 4.35
CA MET A 162 9.51 25.94 5.38
C MET A 162 8.51 24.78 5.56
N LEU A 163 8.02 24.19 4.47
CA LEU A 163 7.20 22.97 4.50
C LEU A 163 7.94 21.78 5.10
N SER A 164 9.22 21.58 4.76
CA SER A 164 10.04 20.49 5.28
C SER A 164 10.31 20.64 6.78
N GLU A 165 10.61 21.85 7.26
CA GLU A 165 10.82 22.16 8.66
C GLU A 165 9.51 22.01 9.44
N ALA A 166 8.39 22.52 8.91
CA ALA A 166 7.08 22.36 9.53
C ALA A 166 6.75 20.88 9.72
N ARG A 167 6.89 20.03 8.69
CA ARG A 167 6.71 18.57 8.79
C ARG A 167 7.62 17.95 9.87
N ALA A 168 8.91 18.29 9.89
CA ALA A 168 9.85 17.77 10.87
C ALA A 168 9.53 18.20 12.32
N ARG A 169 9.11 19.46 12.53
CA ARG A 169 8.71 20.01 13.84
C ARG A 169 7.36 19.50 14.31
N LEU A 170 6.44 19.21 13.39
CA LEU A 170 5.13 18.60 13.67
C LEU A 170 5.26 17.11 14.00
N ALA A 171 6.10 16.34 13.30
CA ALA A 171 6.40 14.95 13.66
C ALA A 171 7.16 14.82 14.99
N ASN A 172 8.04 15.78 15.32
CA ASN A 172 8.88 15.67 16.51
C ASN A 172 8.12 15.91 17.83
N THR A 173 7.97 14.87 18.65
CA THR A 173 7.47 14.94 20.04
C THR A 173 8.58 14.81 21.09
N GLN A 174 9.74 14.25 20.74
CA GLN A 174 10.77 13.86 21.71
C GLN A 174 11.77 14.98 22.04
N GLY A 175 11.96 15.25 23.33
CA GLY A 175 12.96 16.18 23.86
C GLY A 175 14.41 15.65 23.81
N LYS A 176 15.38 16.55 24.01
CA LYS A 176 16.84 16.26 23.90
C LYS A 176 17.29 15.05 24.75
N LYS A 177 16.75 14.87 25.96
CA LYS A 177 17.08 13.74 26.87
C LYS A 177 16.59 12.40 26.33
N ALA A 178 15.38 12.35 25.76
CA ALA A 178 14.83 11.14 25.15
C ALA A 178 15.64 10.73 23.91
N LYS A 179 15.89 11.67 22.99
CA LYS A 179 16.71 11.40 21.79
C LYS A 179 18.16 11.01 22.12
N ARG A 180 18.73 11.52 23.21
CA ARG A 180 20.04 11.05 23.71
C ARG A 180 19.95 9.60 24.20
N LYS A 181 19.01 9.30 25.12
CA LYS A 181 18.86 7.96 25.70
C LYS A 181 18.51 6.88 24.67
N ALA A 182 17.78 7.25 23.60
CA ALA A 182 17.49 6.35 22.48
C ALA A 182 18.78 5.95 21.72
N ARG A 183 19.63 6.92 21.36
CA ARG A 183 20.93 6.64 20.72
C ARG A 183 21.91 5.91 21.65
N GLU A 184 21.89 6.25 22.93
CA GLU A 184 22.68 5.59 23.98
C GLU A 184 22.32 4.11 24.09
N ARG A 185 21.02 3.77 24.10
CA ARG A 185 20.51 2.38 24.01
C ARG A 185 20.99 1.69 22.73
N GLN A 186 20.83 2.31 21.56
CA GLN A 186 21.27 1.72 20.27
C GLN A 186 22.80 1.47 20.23
N GLN A 187 23.59 2.33 20.89
CA GLN A 187 25.04 2.14 21.04
C GLN A 187 25.38 1.05 22.05
N GLU A 188 24.59 0.89 23.12
CA GLU A 188 24.73 -0.21 24.07
C GLU A 188 24.35 -1.56 23.43
N GLU A 189 23.27 -1.61 22.65
CA GLU A 189 22.82 -2.79 21.90
C GLU A 189 23.85 -3.21 20.85
N SER A 190 24.34 -2.28 20.01
CA SER A 190 25.37 -2.59 19.01
C SER A 190 26.71 -2.99 19.66
N ARG A 191 27.12 -2.35 20.76
CA ARG A 191 28.28 -2.76 21.56
C ARG A 191 28.10 -4.15 22.20
N ARG A 192 26.90 -4.49 22.64
CA ARG A 192 26.55 -5.82 23.18
C ARG A 192 26.61 -6.90 22.09
N LEU A 193 26.10 -6.60 20.90
CA LEU A 193 26.21 -7.50 19.74
C LEU A 193 27.68 -7.71 19.32
N ALA A 194 28.47 -6.64 19.22
CA ALA A 194 29.89 -6.73 18.88
C ALA A 194 30.73 -7.51 19.93
N THR A 195 30.43 -7.36 21.22
CA THR A 195 31.12 -8.16 22.27
C THR A 195 30.63 -9.61 22.30
N LEU A 196 29.36 -9.88 21.99
CA LEU A 196 28.85 -11.24 21.80
C LEU A 196 29.46 -11.94 20.58
N GLN A 197 29.64 -11.23 19.48
CA GLN A 197 30.33 -11.73 18.29
C GLN A 197 31.78 -12.13 18.62
N LYS A 198 32.57 -11.20 19.16
CA LYS A 198 33.97 -11.49 19.57
C LYS A 198 34.07 -12.62 20.59
N ARG A 199 33.09 -12.75 21.48
CA ARG A 199 33.02 -13.89 22.42
C ARG A 199 32.66 -15.21 21.73
N ARG A 200 31.85 -15.21 20.67
CA ARG A 200 31.60 -16.40 19.84
C ARG A 200 32.88 -16.82 19.11
N GLU A 201 33.51 -15.89 18.41
CA GLU A 201 34.77 -16.08 17.67
C GLU A 201 35.88 -16.67 18.56
N LEU A 202 36.09 -16.09 19.75
CA LEU A 202 37.03 -16.61 20.74
C LEU A 202 36.63 -18.00 21.25
N LYS A 203 35.34 -18.27 21.49
CA LYS A 203 34.89 -19.59 21.95
C LYS A 203 35.01 -20.67 20.86
N THR A 204 34.76 -20.34 19.60
CA THR A 204 35.00 -21.26 18.45
C THR A 204 36.49 -21.52 18.26
N ALA A 205 37.36 -20.55 18.54
CA ALA A 205 38.81 -20.74 18.65
C ALA A 205 39.26 -21.40 19.98
N GLY A 206 38.34 -21.91 20.81
CA GLY A 206 38.64 -22.58 22.09
C GLY A 206 39.02 -21.67 23.27
N ILE A 207 39.21 -20.36 23.04
CA ILE A 207 39.71 -19.40 24.03
C ILE A 207 38.58 -18.94 24.98
N ASN A 208 38.40 -19.66 26.08
CA ASN A 208 37.34 -19.43 27.07
C ASN A 208 37.65 -18.29 28.05
N ILE A 209 37.57 -17.03 27.58
CA ILE A 209 37.74 -15.85 28.45
C ILE A 209 36.51 -15.65 29.37
N LYS A 210 36.74 -15.57 30.69
CA LYS A 210 35.71 -15.20 31.67
C LYS A 210 35.48 -13.69 31.68
N VAL A 211 34.27 -13.26 31.36
CA VAL A 211 33.87 -11.84 31.43
C VAL A 211 33.48 -11.50 32.87
N ILE A 212 34.17 -10.54 33.49
CA ILE A 212 33.89 -10.08 34.87
C ILE A 212 33.13 -8.75 34.81
N THR A 213 31.81 -8.81 34.61
CA THR A 213 30.92 -7.65 34.77
C THR A 213 30.50 -7.50 36.23
N ARG A 214 31.36 -6.90 37.06
CA ARG A 214 31.05 -6.60 38.46
C ARG A 214 31.36 -5.13 38.78
N LYS A 215 30.33 -4.36 39.14
CA LYS A 215 30.49 -3.08 39.85
C LYS A 215 30.33 -3.33 41.35
N LYS A 216 31.13 -2.63 42.16
CA LYS A 216 31.09 -2.78 43.62
C LYS A 216 29.74 -2.28 44.16
N GLY A 217 28.90 -3.19 44.66
CA GLY A 217 27.56 -2.91 45.17
C GLY A 217 26.40 -3.29 44.24
N GLU A 218 26.67 -3.86 43.05
CA GLU A 218 25.65 -4.40 42.15
C GLU A 218 25.49 -5.91 42.39
N MET A 219 24.27 -6.38 42.66
CA MET A 219 23.95 -7.80 42.90
C MET A 219 23.93 -8.58 41.59
N ASP A 220 24.35 -9.85 41.61
CA ASP A 220 24.39 -10.71 40.43
C ASP A 220 23.05 -11.47 40.28
N TYR A 221 22.13 -10.84 39.54
CA TYR A 221 20.77 -11.34 39.24
C TYR A 221 20.72 -12.73 38.58
N ASN A 222 21.85 -13.26 38.08
CA ASN A 222 21.94 -14.60 37.50
C ASN A 222 22.50 -15.63 38.49
N ALA A 223 23.08 -15.21 39.62
CA ALA A 223 23.64 -16.08 40.64
C ALA A 223 22.67 -16.31 41.80
N ASP A 224 22.03 -15.23 42.28
CA ASP A 224 21.10 -15.24 43.40
C ASP A 224 19.73 -14.66 42.98
N ILE A 225 18.64 -15.20 43.54
CA ILE A 225 17.29 -14.63 43.37
C ILE A 225 17.20 -13.34 44.23
N PRO A 226 17.05 -12.15 43.63
CA PRO A 226 17.03 -10.90 44.40
C PRO A 226 15.81 -10.86 45.32
N PHE A 227 16.06 -10.65 46.62
CA PHE A 227 15.02 -10.58 47.65
C PHE A 227 14.10 -11.80 47.68
N GLU A 228 14.67 -13.02 47.54
CA GLU A 228 13.92 -14.29 47.62
C GLU A 228 13.01 -14.35 48.86
N LYS A 229 11.70 -14.17 48.63
CA LYS A 229 10.68 -14.37 49.66
C LYS A 229 10.09 -15.76 49.47
N LYS A 230 10.56 -16.71 50.29
CA LYS A 230 10.02 -18.07 50.31
C LYS A 230 8.51 -18.05 50.55
N GLU A 231 7.84 -18.93 49.83
CA GLU A 231 6.41 -19.21 49.99
C GLU A 231 6.10 -19.55 51.45
N ALA A 232 4.96 -19.07 51.95
CA ALA A 232 4.53 -19.39 53.31
C ALA A 232 4.15 -20.88 53.37
N PRO A 233 4.58 -21.64 54.39
CA PRO A 233 4.28 -23.06 54.48
C PRO A 233 2.77 -23.29 54.58
N GLY A 234 2.20 -23.90 53.54
CA GLY A 234 0.78 -24.22 53.46
C GLY A 234 0.41 -25.52 54.17
N PHE A 235 -0.90 -25.81 54.21
CA PHE A 235 -1.44 -27.03 54.82
C PHE A 235 -1.36 -28.28 53.94
N TYR A 236 -0.94 -28.13 52.67
CA TYR A 236 -0.83 -29.18 51.67
C TYR A 236 0.64 -29.44 51.32
N ASN A 237 0.99 -30.69 51.04
CA ASN A 237 2.35 -31.07 50.65
C ASN A 237 2.60 -30.80 49.16
N THR A 238 3.50 -29.86 48.85
CA THR A 238 3.86 -29.48 47.47
C THR A 238 5.09 -30.21 46.90
N SER A 239 5.51 -31.34 47.50
CA SER A 239 6.70 -32.09 47.06
C SER A 239 6.60 -32.61 45.62
N GLU A 240 5.42 -33.07 45.19
CA GLU A 240 5.20 -33.61 43.84
C GLU A 240 5.11 -32.49 42.79
N GLU A 241 4.52 -31.35 43.14
CA GLU A 241 4.52 -30.15 42.28
C GLU A 241 5.94 -29.63 42.06
N LYS A 242 6.81 -29.72 43.08
CA LYS A 242 8.21 -29.32 42.99
C LYS A 242 9.04 -30.24 42.10
N THR A 243 8.86 -31.56 42.17
CA THR A 243 9.55 -32.48 41.24
C THR A 243 9.03 -32.34 39.81
N GLN A 244 7.74 -32.07 39.60
CA GLN A 244 7.19 -31.74 38.29
C GLN A 244 7.75 -30.41 37.75
N ASN A 245 7.84 -29.37 38.58
CA ASN A 245 8.44 -28.08 38.19
C ASN A 245 9.93 -28.22 37.86
N GLU A 246 10.70 -29.01 38.61
CA GLU A 246 12.09 -29.33 38.25
C GLU A 246 12.20 -30.08 36.92
N ALA A 247 11.31 -31.04 36.65
CA ALA A 247 11.29 -31.76 35.39
C ALA A 247 10.95 -30.83 34.21
N GLN A 248 9.97 -29.94 34.37
CA GLN A 248 9.64 -28.90 33.39
C GLN A 248 10.80 -27.92 33.17
N LEU A 249 11.49 -27.51 34.23
CA LEU A 249 12.66 -26.62 34.16
C LEU A 249 13.83 -27.28 33.41
N ARG A 250 14.04 -28.59 33.56
CA ARG A 250 15.04 -29.36 32.79
C ARG A 250 14.64 -29.55 31.32
N GLY A 251 13.34 -29.61 31.02
CA GLY A 251 12.80 -29.66 29.66
C GLY A 251 12.66 -28.29 28.99
N PHE A 252 12.98 -27.19 29.68
CA PHE A 252 12.78 -25.84 29.19
C PHE A 252 13.90 -25.37 28.25
N ASP A 253 13.62 -25.33 26.94
CA ASP A 253 14.49 -24.69 25.95
C ASP A 253 14.28 -23.16 25.92
N PRO A 254 15.27 -22.34 26.33
CA PRO A 254 15.16 -20.90 26.27
C PRO A 254 15.10 -20.34 24.84
N GLN A 255 15.49 -21.08 23.80
CA GLN A 255 15.36 -20.59 22.41
C GLN A 255 13.90 -20.50 21.99
N LYS A 256 13.09 -21.54 22.26
CA LYS A 256 11.63 -21.53 22.02
C LYS A 256 10.92 -20.35 22.69
N LEU A 257 11.24 -20.05 23.96
CA LEU A 257 10.61 -18.90 24.64
C LEU A 257 11.03 -17.56 24.00
N ASN A 258 12.31 -17.36 23.71
CA ASN A 258 12.77 -16.14 23.04
C ASN A 258 12.13 -15.95 21.66
N LEU A 259 11.88 -17.04 20.91
CA LEU A 259 11.17 -16.99 19.64
C LEU A 259 9.70 -16.57 19.81
N ALA A 260 9.02 -17.08 20.84
CA ALA A 260 7.64 -16.72 21.18
C ALA A 260 7.53 -15.26 21.67
N THR A 261 8.45 -14.80 22.53
CA THR A 261 8.48 -13.40 22.99
C THR A 261 8.81 -12.44 21.84
N LYS A 262 9.66 -12.85 20.88
CA LYS A 262 9.95 -12.04 19.69
C LYS A 262 8.73 -11.89 18.78
N ARG A 263 7.97 -12.97 18.54
CA ARG A 263 6.67 -12.91 17.84
C ARG A 263 5.67 -12.02 18.55
N LYS A 264 5.61 -12.07 19.88
CA LYS A 264 4.75 -11.18 20.68
C LYS A 264 5.20 -9.70 20.67
N GLY A 265 6.42 -9.42 20.22
CA GLY A 265 6.88 -8.06 19.89
C GLY A 265 6.57 -7.64 18.45
N ASP A 266 6.40 -8.60 17.52
CA ASP A 266 5.88 -8.36 16.16
C ASP A 266 4.37 -8.06 16.19
N ASP A 267 3.59 -8.58 17.15
CA ASP A 267 2.13 -8.34 17.25
C ASP A 267 1.76 -6.83 17.27
N ASP A 268 2.62 -5.96 17.81
CA ASP A 268 2.43 -4.49 17.80
C ASP A 268 2.79 -3.86 16.43
N ASP A 269 3.67 -4.48 15.63
CA ASP A 269 4.00 -4.08 14.25
C ASP A 269 3.04 -4.74 13.22
N ASP A 270 2.36 -5.85 13.55
CA ASP A 270 1.30 -6.46 12.73
C ASP A 270 0.03 -5.59 12.72
N ASP A 271 -0.11 -4.54 13.55
CA ASP A 271 -1.08 -3.46 13.33
C ASP A 271 -0.68 -2.57 12.13
N ASP A 272 0.61 -2.29 11.89
CA ASP A 272 1.03 -1.67 10.61
C ASP A 272 0.98 -2.67 9.46
N GLY A 273 1.30 -3.95 9.72
CA GLY A 273 1.08 -5.07 8.80
C GLY A 273 -0.38 -5.15 8.34
N ASP A 274 -1.33 -5.09 9.26
CA ASP A 274 -2.77 -5.17 8.99
C ASP A 274 -3.34 -3.86 8.46
N ARG A 275 -2.86 -2.69 8.88
CA ARG A 275 -3.16 -1.41 8.19
C ARG A 275 -2.72 -1.43 6.74
N LYS A 276 -1.60 -2.08 6.43
CA LYS A 276 -1.06 -2.23 5.07
C LYS A 276 -1.83 -3.26 4.26
N ARG A 277 -2.33 -4.34 4.89
CA ARG A 277 -3.35 -5.24 4.31
C ARG A 277 -4.64 -4.46 4.01
N ARG A 278 -5.24 -3.81 5.01
CA ARG A 278 -6.46 -2.99 4.89
C ARG A 278 -6.34 -1.87 3.85
N LYS A 279 -5.16 -1.26 3.69
CA LYS A 279 -4.91 -0.27 2.63
C LYS A 279 -4.95 -0.93 1.24
N ASN A 280 -4.22 -2.03 1.05
CA ASN A 280 -4.24 -2.79 -0.21
C ASN A 280 -5.62 -3.43 -0.49
N GLU A 281 -6.42 -3.71 0.55
CA GLU A 281 -7.80 -4.18 0.44
C GLU A 281 -8.76 -3.07 0.02
N LYS A 282 -8.56 -1.84 0.52
CA LYS A 282 -9.31 -0.65 0.10
C LYS A 282 -9.02 -0.25 -1.37
N GLU A 283 -7.84 -0.59 -1.87
CA GLU A 283 -7.46 -0.41 -3.28
C GLU A 283 -7.76 -1.66 -4.15
N GLY A 284 -8.39 -2.70 -3.59
CA GLY A 284 -8.68 -3.96 -4.29
C GLY A 284 -10.16 -4.36 -4.30
N LEU A 285 -10.50 -5.35 -5.13
CA LEU A 285 -11.86 -5.90 -5.24
C LEU A 285 -12.45 -6.30 -3.87
N SER A 286 -13.76 -6.09 -3.70
CA SER A 286 -14.47 -6.20 -2.42
C SER A 286 -14.19 -7.50 -1.68
N GLU A 287 -14.06 -7.41 -0.35
CA GLU A 287 -13.95 -8.56 0.54
C GLU A 287 -15.13 -9.53 0.33
N SER A 288 -16.34 -9.03 0.08
CA SER A 288 -17.52 -9.87 -0.21
C SER A 288 -17.33 -10.74 -1.46
N GLN A 289 -16.69 -10.24 -2.52
CA GLN A 289 -16.39 -11.02 -3.72
C GLN A 289 -15.28 -12.04 -3.48
N LYS A 290 -14.19 -11.63 -2.80
CA LYS A 290 -13.08 -12.54 -2.46
C LYS A 290 -13.54 -13.66 -1.52
N ALA A 291 -14.38 -13.33 -0.54
CA ALA A 291 -15.02 -14.28 0.36
C ALA A 291 -15.99 -15.20 -0.38
N ALA A 292 -16.84 -14.68 -1.28
CA ALA A 292 -17.75 -15.51 -2.09
C ALA A 292 -16.99 -16.47 -3.01
N ILE A 293 -15.91 -16.03 -3.67
CA ILE A 293 -15.07 -16.89 -4.52
C ILE A 293 -14.36 -17.97 -3.68
N LYS A 294 -13.82 -17.61 -2.50
CA LYS A 294 -13.14 -18.56 -1.60
C LYS A 294 -14.11 -19.54 -0.93
N ALA A 295 -15.30 -19.07 -0.54
CA ALA A 295 -16.37 -19.88 0.02
C ALA A 295 -16.96 -20.82 -1.03
N GLY A 296 -17.27 -20.33 -2.24
CA GLY A 296 -17.71 -21.15 -3.37
C GLY A 296 -16.68 -22.22 -3.75
N ARG A 297 -15.38 -21.89 -3.75
CA ARG A 297 -14.32 -22.88 -3.99
C ARG A 297 -14.24 -23.93 -2.87
N MET A 298 -14.34 -23.53 -1.59
CA MET A 298 -14.38 -24.50 -0.48
C MET A 298 -15.67 -25.32 -0.44
N GLN A 299 -16.81 -24.76 -0.84
CA GLN A 299 -18.08 -25.48 -0.93
C GLN A 299 -18.07 -26.49 -2.07
N LYS A 300 -17.57 -26.12 -3.26
CA LYS A 300 -17.41 -27.05 -4.39
C LYS A 300 -16.45 -28.22 -4.06
N ILE A 301 -15.41 -27.98 -3.26
CA ILE A 301 -14.55 -29.03 -2.69
C ILE A 301 -15.32 -29.92 -1.69
N ARG A 302 -16.05 -29.31 -0.75
CA ARG A 302 -16.81 -30.04 0.29
C ARG A 302 -17.97 -30.87 -0.29
N GLU A 303 -18.59 -30.39 -1.36
CA GLU A 303 -19.61 -31.09 -2.13
C GLU A 303 -19.00 -32.25 -2.93
N ALA A 304 -17.81 -32.08 -3.51
CA ALA A 304 -17.06 -33.17 -4.14
C ALA A 304 -16.62 -34.26 -3.13
N GLU A 305 -16.25 -33.88 -1.91
CA GLU A 305 -15.97 -34.86 -0.85
C GLU A 305 -17.25 -35.62 -0.41
N GLN A 306 -18.38 -34.91 -0.25
CA GLN A 306 -19.62 -35.49 0.29
C GLN A 306 -20.46 -36.26 -0.75
N SER A 307 -20.42 -35.90 -2.03
CA SER A 307 -21.13 -36.60 -3.11
C SER A 307 -20.71 -38.06 -3.25
N SER A 308 -19.47 -38.38 -2.87
CA SER A 308 -18.94 -39.75 -2.83
C SER A 308 -19.69 -40.70 -1.88
N LYS A 309 -20.51 -40.20 -0.92
CA LYS A 309 -21.08 -41.00 0.19
C LYS A 309 -22.51 -40.64 0.61
N ARG A 310 -23.46 -40.47 -0.34
CA ARG A 310 -24.91 -40.63 -0.07
C ARG A 310 -25.72 -40.97 -1.33
N ARG A 311 -26.88 -41.63 -1.13
CA ARG A 311 -27.96 -41.68 -2.13
C ARG A 311 -28.79 -40.39 -2.06
N PRO A 312 -29.34 -39.88 -3.18
CA PRO A 312 -30.16 -38.67 -3.18
C PRO A 312 -31.48 -38.87 -2.45
N LEU A 313 -31.98 -37.80 -1.83
CA LEU A 313 -33.30 -37.71 -1.20
C LEU A 313 -34.23 -36.96 -2.15
N ASN A 314 -35.33 -37.58 -2.57
CA ASN A 314 -36.26 -36.96 -3.52
C ASN A 314 -37.19 -35.98 -2.81
N LEU A 315 -37.18 -34.71 -3.21
CA LEU A 315 -38.06 -33.64 -2.74
C LEU A 315 -38.87 -33.09 -3.93
N PRO A 316 -40.08 -32.55 -3.71
CA PRO A 316 -40.87 -31.94 -4.79
C PRO A 316 -40.14 -30.74 -5.41
N ALA A 317 -40.28 -30.58 -6.73
CA ALA A 317 -39.59 -29.54 -7.49
C ALA A 317 -39.97 -28.11 -7.02
N PRO A 318 -39.04 -27.15 -7.05
CA PRO A 318 -39.33 -25.75 -6.75
C PRO A 318 -40.31 -25.16 -7.77
N GLN A 319 -41.23 -24.32 -7.30
CA GLN A 319 -42.30 -23.72 -8.12
C GLN A 319 -41.87 -22.46 -8.91
N VAL A 320 -40.58 -22.31 -9.17
CA VAL A 320 -40.00 -21.22 -9.98
C VAL A 320 -38.97 -21.87 -10.88
N SER A 321 -39.07 -21.65 -12.19
CA SER A 321 -38.13 -22.21 -13.16
C SER A 321 -36.77 -21.51 -13.09
N GLU A 322 -35.71 -22.22 -13.47
CA GLU A 322 -34.34 -21.67 -13.42
C GLU A 322 -34.19 -20.47 -14.39
N GLY A 323 -34.88 -20.49 -15.53
CA GLY A 323 -34.96 -19.35 -16.45
C GLY A 323 -35.65 -18.12 -15.88
N GLU A 324 -36.72 -18.27 -15.08
CA GLU A 324 -37.32 -17.13 -14.35
C GLU A 324 -36.34 -16.56 -13.32
N LEU A 325 -35.55 -17.42 -12.66
CA LEU A 325 -34.52 -16.97 -11.72
C LEU A 325 -33.37 -16.24 -12.44
N GLU A 326 -32.93 -16.75 -13.59
CA GLU A 326 -31.92 -16.09 -14.42
C GLU A 326 -32.40 -14.75 -14.96
N ASP A 327 -33.63 -14.65 -15.49
CA ASP A 327 -34.17 -13.37 -15.97
C ASP A 327 -34.38 -12.37 -14.82
N ILE A 328 -34.76 -12.80 -13.61
CA ILE A 328 -34.76 -11.93 -12.41
C ILE A 328 -33.35 -11.42 -12.09
N ILE A 329 -32.34 -12.30 -12.10
CA ILE A 329 -30.93 -11.95 -11.84
C ILE A 329 -30.37 -11.01 -12.93
N LYS A 330 -30.76 -11.23 -14.19
CA LYS A 330 -30.34 -10.46 -15.37
C LYS A 330 -31.01 -9.10 -15.43
N MET A 331 -32.30 -9.01 -15.13
CA MET A 331 -33.03 -7.75 -14.97
C MET A 331 -32.48 -6.93 -13.80
N GLY A 332 -32.12 -7.59 -12.68
CA GLY A 332 -31.40 -6.98 -11.57
C GLY A 332 -30.03 -6.42 -11.97
N LYS A 333 -29.19 -7.23 -12.64
CA LYS A 333 -27.87 -6.81 -13.16
C LYS A 333 -27.98 -5.66 -14.17
N MET A 334 -28.99 -5.66 -15.04
CA MET A 334 -29.23 -4.57 -15.99
C MET A 334 -29.64 -3.27 -15.28
N GLY A 335 -30.47 -3.36 -14.23
CA GLY A 335 -30.81 -2.22 -13.38
C GLY A 335 -29.60 -1.66 -12.62
N GLU A 336 -28.74 -2.52 -12.09
CA GLU A 336 -27.50 -2.13 -11.41
C GLU A 336 -26.50 -1.49 -12.38
N ALA A 337 -26.29 -2.07 -13.57
CA ALA A 337 -25.42 -1.53 -14.60
C ALA A 337 -25.90 -0.16 -15.13
N ALA A 338 -27.21 0.01 -15.36
CA ALA A 338 -27.78 1.29 -15.76
C ALA A 338 -27.59 2.38 -14.69
N ASN A 339 -27.75 2.02 -13.40
CA ASN A 339 -27.53 2.92 -12.27
C ASN A 339 -26.03 3.27 -12.07
N ALA A 340 -25.12 2.34 -12.39
CA ALA A 340 -23.67 2.61 -12.40
C ALA A 340 -23.30 3.62 -13.50
N VAL A 341 -23.73 3.40 -14.75
CA VAL A 341 -23.47 4.32 -15.88
C VAL A 341 -24.12 5.69 -15.64
N ALA A 342 -25.32 5.74 -15.06
CA ALA A 342 -25.98 7.01 -14.68
C ALA A 342 -25.31 7.75 -13.50
N ARG A 343 -24.34 7.12 -12.81
CA ARG A 343 -23.49 7.78 -11.80
C ARG A 343 -22.17 8.29 -12.37
N GLU A 344 -21.72 7.74 -13.49
CA GLU A 344 -20.46 8.08 -14.17
C GLU A 344 -20.60 9.27 -15.16
N SER A 345 -21.83 9.75 -15.41
CA SER A 345 -22.10 10.93 -16.22
C SER A 345 -22.45 12.16 -15.35
N ASP A 346 -21.75 13.28 -15.57
CA ASP A 346 -21.89 14.53 -14.80
C ASP A 346 -23.17 15.34 -15.10
N ASN A 347 -24.03 14.91 -16.03
CA ASN A 347 -25.25 15.64 -16.40
C ASN A 347 -26.42 15.31 -15.47
N ASP A 348 -26.71 16.19 -14.50
CA ASP A 348 -27.75 16.00 -13.48
C ASP A 348 -29.17 15.73 -14.05
N ALA A 349 -29.44 16.19 -15.28
CA ALA A 349 -30.70 15.95 -15.98
C ALA A 349 -31.01 14.48 -16.28
N THR A 350 -30.01 13.59 -16.43
CA THR A 350 -30.27 12.16 -16.70
C THR A 350 -30.55 11.36 -15.43
N ARG A 351 -30.03 11.80 -14.26
CA ARG A 351 -30.30 11.17 -12.96
C ARG A 351 -31.79 11.20 -12.59
N GLY A 352 -32.51 12.23 -13.02
CA GLY A 352 -33.96 12.37 -12.77
C GLY A 352 -34.86 11.34 -13.46
N PHE A 353 -34.37 10.61 -14.47
CA PHE A 353 -35.19 9.65 -15.24
C PHE A 353 -35.08 8.18 -14.78
N VAL A 354 -34.06 7.83 -13.98
CA VAL A 354 -33.89 6.46 -13.47
C VAL A 354 -34.71 6.28 -12.18
N SER A 355 -36.03 6.15 -12.35
CA SER A 355 -36.96 6.01 -11.24
C SER A 355 -36.74 4.69 -10.47
N SER A 356 -36.42 4.80 -9.18
CA SER A 356 -36.27 3.66 -8.29
C SER A 356 -37.63 3.03 -7.97
N TYR A 357 -37.89 1.84 -8.53
CA TYR A 357 -39.10 1.06 -8.27
C TYR A 357 -39.20 0.61 -6.81
N SER A 358 -39.90 1.38 -5.99
CA SER A 358 -40.53 0.91 -4.76
C SER A 358 -42.00 0.57 -5.03
N THR A 359 -42.43 -0.61 -4.58
CA THR A 359 -43.75 -1.16 -4.91
C THR A 359 -44.85 -0.64 -3.98
N LEU A 360 -45.33 0.59 -4.21
CA LEU A 360 -46.57 1.10 -3.61
C LEU A 360 -47.29 2.07 -4.56
N ASN A 361 -48.60 1.89 -4.72
CA ASN A 361 -49.41 2.57 -5.74
C ASN A 361 -50.42 3.54 -5.12
N THR A 362 -50.20 4.86 -5.32
CA THR A 362 -51.21 5.91 -5.11
C THR A 362 -50.99 7.04 -6.11
N GLY A 363 -51.97 7.31 -6.98
CA GLY A 363 -51.87 8.37 -8.00
C GLY A 363 -52.92 9.47 -7.83
N ALA A 364 -52.49 10.73 -7.94
CA ALA A 364 -53.30 11.88 -8.36
C ALA A 364 -52.39 13.14 -8.52
N PRO A 365 -52.49 13.91 -9.62
CA PRO A 365 -51.81 15.20 -9.73
C PRO A 365 -52.67 16.33 -9.13
N ILE A 366 -52.13 17.10 -8.20
CA ILE A 366 -52.77 18.31 -7.65
C ILE A 366 -51.92 19.54 -7.97
N ARG A 367 -52.50 20.49 -8.71
CA ARG A 367 -51.91 21.82 -8.95
C ARG A 367 -52.04 22.70 -7.70
N THR A 368 -51.04 23.55 -7.46
CA THR A 368 -51.13 24.72 -6.57
C THR A 368 -51.01 26.02 -7.38
N PRO A 369 -51.64 27.13 -6.94
CA PRO A 369 -51.65 28.41 -7.67
C PRO A 369 -50.43 29.31 -7.34
N LYS A 370 -50.14 30.30 -8.22
CA LYS A 370 -49.13 31.36 -8.01
C LYS A 370 -49.56 32.28 -6.85
N ALA A 371 -48.62 32.64 -5.98
CA ALA A 371 -48.79 33.66 -4.94
C ALA A 371 -48.69 35.11 -5.51
N PRO A 372 -49.29 36.12 -4.85
CA PRO A 372 -49.16 37.53 -5.25
C PRO A 372 -47.76 38.09 -4.96
N GLU A 373 -47.46 39.23 -5.58
CA GLU A 373 -46.22 39.98 -5.37
C GLU A 373 -46.24 40.76 -4.04
N GLN A 374 -45.06 41.04 -3.48
CA GLN A 374 -44.87 41.54 -2.11
C GLN A 374 -43.85 42.69 -2.11
N GLU A 375 -44.08 43.74 -1.32
CA GLU A 375 -43.27 44.97 -1.34
C GLU A 375 -41.90 44.79 -0.65
N ASP A 376 -40.83 45.36 -1.23
CA ASP A 376 -39.46 45.15 -0.77
C ASP A 376 -39.07 46.15 0.33
N HIS A 377 -39.59 45.91 1.55
CA HIS A 377 -39.53 46.81 2.72
C HIS A 377 -38.14 47.39 3.05
N ILE A 378 -37.06 46.67 2.72
CA ILE A 378 -35.67 47.11 2.92
C ILE A 378 -35.37 48.40 2.13
N ALA A 379 -35.87 48.51 0.90
CA ALA A 379 -35.65 49.69 0.07
C ALA A 379 -36.35 50.95 0.63
N ASN A 380 -37.46 50.78 1.36
CA ASN A 380 -38.17 51.88 2.00
C ASN A 380 -37.46 52.36 3.27
N GLU A 381 -36.88 51.46 4.07
CA GLU A 381 -36.14 51.87 5.28
C GLU A 381 -34.81 52.55 4.96
N ILE A 382 -34.13 52.17 3.86
CA ILE A 382 -32.94 52.91 3.36
C ILE A 382 -33.32 54.35 2.99
N ARG A 383 -34.45 54.57 2.31
CA ARG A 383 -34.99 55.90 1.99
C ARG A 383 -35.33 56.70 3.26
N ASN A 384 -35.96 56.07 4.26
CA ASN A 384 -36.23 56.69 5.55
C ASN A 384 -34.94 57.18 6.24
N ILE A 385 -33.88 56.35 6.23
CA ILE A 385 -32.58 56.69 6.83
C ILE A 385 -31.93 57.87 6.10
N ARG A 386 -31.97 57.91 4.75
CA ARG A 386 -31.43 59.03 3.98
C ARG A 386 -32.20 60.33 4.25
N ALA A 387 -33.54 60.29 4.24
CA ALA A 387 -34.38 61.45 4.53
C ALA A 387 -34.06 62.06 5.90
N LEU A 388 -33.80 61.23 6.92
CA LEU A 388 -33.37 61.65 8.25
C LEU A 388 -31.92 62.19 8.34
N ASN A 389 -31.08 61.94 7.33
CA ASN A 389 -29.70 62.39 7.28
C ASN A 389 -29.55 63.70 6.48
N ASP A 390 -30.37 63.86 5.42
CA ASP A 390 -30.44 65.08 4.60
C ASP A 390 -31.27 66.21 5.26
N THR A 391 -32.24 65.87 6.13
CA THR A 391 -33.05 66.87 6.85
C THR A 391 -32.35 67.47 8.06
N LYS A 392 -32.14 68.79 8.05
CA LYS A 392 -31.60 69.53 9.20
C LYS A 392 -32.69 69.78 10.23
N SER A 393 -32.36 69.53 11.50
CA SER A 393 -33.28 69.53 12.66
C SER A 393 -34.36 70.61 12.64
N ALA A 394 -35.60 70.20 12.98
CA ALA A 394 -36.81 71.04 13.00
C ALA A 394 -36.71 72.32 13.86
N LEU A 395 -35.70 72.44 14.74
CA LEU A 395 -35.39 73.69 15.44
C LEU A 395 -35.05 74.86 14.48
N LEU A 396 -34.72 74.57 13.22
CA LEU A 396 -34.47 75.56 12.16
C LEU A 396 -35.65 75.70 11.16
N GLY A 397 -36.86 75.26 11.51
CA GLY A 397 -38.08 75.61 10.78
C GLY A 397 -38.31 74.89 9.43
N GLY A 398 -37.68 73.74 9.20
CA GLY A 398 -38.00 72.88 8.06
C GLY A 398 -39.31 72.11 8.27
N GLU A 399 -40.05 71.86 7.18
CA GLU A 399 -41.23 70.99 7.20
C GLU A 399 -40.84 69.51 7.36
N ASN A 400 -41.68 68.72 8.03
CA ASN A 400 -41.43 67.30 8.28
C ASN A 400 -41.62 66.48 6.99
N THR A 401 -40.57 65.79 6.54
CA THR A 401 -40.67 64.84 5.42
C THR A 401 -41.51 63.62 5.81
N PRO A 402 -42.49 63.19 4.98
CA PRO A 402 -43.27 61.98 5.27
C PRO A 402 -42.39 60.74 5.17
N LEU A 403 -42.38 59.93 6.24
CA LEU A 403 -41.65 58.66 6.32
C LEU A 403 -42.60 57.48 6.04
N TYR A 404 -42.06 56.36 5.57
CA TYR A 404 -42.81 55.13 5.41
C TYR A 404 -42.86 54.37 6.75
N GLU A 405 -44.02 54.38 7.40
CA GLU A 405 -44.24 53.78 8.72
C GLU A 405 -45.05 52.48 8.65
N GLY A 406 -45.01 51.69 9.73
CA GLY A 406 -45.82 50.48 9.90
C GLY A 406 -45.55 49.42 8.84
N ALA A 407 -46.59 49.04 8.08
CA ALA A 407 -46.54 47.94 7.11
C ALA A 407 -45.72 48.24 5.84
N GLY A 408 -45.29 49.48 5.61
CA GLY A 408 -44.43 49.86 4.47
C GLY A 408 -42.92 49.75 4.73
N SER A 409 -42.51 49.69 6.01
CA SER A 409 -41.10 49.50 6.45
C SER A 409 -40.93 48.12 7.10
N THR A 410 -39.74 47.80 7.62
CA THR A 410 -39.33 46.50 8.19
C THR A 410 -40.09 46.10 9.48
N GLY A 411 -41.07 46.89 9.93
CA GLY A 411 -41.97 46.55 11.03
C GLY A 411 -41.32 46.47 12.42
N PHE A 412 -40.12 47.02 12.59
CA PHE A 412 -39.24 46.79 13.73
C PHE A 412 -39.45 47.79 14.89
N GLU A 413 -40.68 47.85 15.43
CA GLU A 413 -41.04 48.74 16.55
C GLU A 413 -40.46 48.29 17.93
N GLY A 414 -39.68 47.21 17.97
CA GLY A 414 -39.08 46.70 19.20
C GLY A 414 -38.02 45.62 18.96
N ILE A 415 -37.33 45.20 20.03
CA ILE A 415 -36.09 44.39 20.02
C ILE A 415 -36.24 42.96 19.43
N ALA A 416 -37.44 42.48 19.13
CA ALA A 416 -37.69 41.12 18.62
C ALA A 416 -38.54 41.11 17.33
N PRO A 417 -38.11 40.39 16.27
CA PRO A 417 -38.86 40.32 15.01
C PRO A 417 -40.15 39.50 15.15
N ARG A 418 -41.19 39.89 14.39
CA ARG A 418 -42.45 39.14 14.29
C ARG A 418 -42.25 37.82 13.56
N LYS A 419 -42.41 36.71 14.28
CA LYS A 419 -42.25 35.34 13.74
C LYS A 419 -43.56 34.81 13.15
N GLN A 420 -43.81 35.08 11.85
CA GLN A 420 -44.86 34.36 11.12
C GLN A 420 -44.45 32.91 10.91
N VAL A 421 -45.30 31.97 11.36
CA VAL A 421 -45.08 30.52 11.20
C VAL A 421 -46.16 29.98 10.25
N MET A 422 -45.77 29.68 9.01
CA MET A 422 -46.59 28.88 8.11
C MET A 422 -46.54 27.42 8.55
N ALA A 423 -47.70 26.83 8.88
CA ALA A 423 -47.79 25.46 9.37
C ALA A 423 -48.48 24.56 8.34
N THR A 424 -47.74 23.60 7.77
CA THR A 424 -48.27 22.50 6.97
C THR A 424 -48.24 21.20 7.81
N PRO A 425 -49.40 20.57 8.11
CA PRO A 425 -49.43 19.36 8.93
C PRO A 425 -49.06 18.12 8.10
N ASN A 426 -48.10 17.33 8.58
CA ASN A 426 -47.70 16.06 7.97
C ASN A 426 -48.35 14.87 8.72
N PRO A 427 -49.24 14.07 8.09
CA PRO A 427 -49.89 12.94 8.73
C PRO A 427 -49.21 11.59 8.39
N LEU A 428 -48.57 10.93 9.37
CA LEU A 428 -48.41 9.46 9.47
C LEU A 428 -47.53 9.08 10.69
N ALA A 429 -48.15 8.83 11.86
CA ALA A 429 -47.46 8.23 13.02
C ALA A 429 -48.46 7.62 14.02
N THR A 430 -48.49 6.28 14.15
CA THR A 430 -49.26 5.54 15.18
C THR A 430 -48.56 4.23 15.58
N PRO A 431 -48.82 3.66 16.79
CA PRO A 431 -47.88 2.76 17.47
C PRO A 431 -48.29 1.27 17.57
N LEU A 432 -47.35 0.42 17.99
CA LEU A 432 -47.53 -1.02 18.23
C LEU A 432 -48.07 -1.34 19.64
N ARG A 433 -48.70 -2.52 19.83
CA ARG A 433 -49.42 -2.95 21.05
C ARG A 433 -48.68 -4.04 21.87
N SER A 434 -49.23 -4.41 23.04
CA SER A 434 -48.57 -5.21 24.10
C SER A 434 -49.48 -6.27 24.76
N GLY A 435 -48.86 -7.32 25.34
CA GLY A 435 -49.40 -8.26 26.36
C GLY A 435 -49.44 -9.76 25.98
N ALA A 436 -49.44 -10.75 26.90
CA ALA A 436 -49.06 -10.82 28.33
C ALA A 436 -49.07 -12.30 28.86
N GLY A 437 -48.37 -12.62 29.97
CA GLY A 437 -48.37 -13.93 30.70
C GLY A 437 -47.09 -14.78 30.48
N VAL A 438 -46.26 -15.26 31.44
CA VAL A 438 -46.38 -15.74 32.86
C VAL A 438 -46.97 -17.17 32.96
N GLY A 439 -46.34 -18.20 33.55
CA GLY A 439 -44.99 -18.41 34.16
C GLY A 439 -44.48 -19.86 33.91
N GLU A 440 -43.83 -20.68 34.76
CA GLU A 440 -43.26 -20.65 36.14
C GLU A 440 -42.17 -21.77 36.33
N THR A 441 -41.52 -21.93 37.50
CA THR A 441 -40.50 -22.98 37.85
C THR A 441 -40.50 -23.27 39.39
N PRO A 442 -39.72 -24.21 40.02
CA PRO A 442 -38.78 -25.25 39.55
C PRO A 442 -38.89 -26.65 40.25
N SER A 443 -37.92 -27.58 40.01
CA SER A 443 -37.33 -28.59 40.95
C SER A 443 -37.27 -30.09 40.51
N ARG A 444 -36.46 -30.88 41.26
CA ARG A 444 -36.10 -32.33 41.16
C ARG A 444 -36.66 -33.10 42.40
N PRO A 445 -36.50 -34.45 42.65
CA PRO A 445 -35.63 -35.47 41.99
C PRO A 445 -36.18 -36.92 41.78
N GLY A 446 -35.49 -37.70 40.94
CA GLY A 446 -34.83 -38.97 41.35
C GLY A 446 -35.54 -40.34 41.26
N GLN A 447 -35.02 -41.23 40.40
CA GLN A 447 -34.80 -42.67 40.70
C GLN A 447 -33.79 -43.32 39.72
N THR A 448 -33.17 -44.44 40.13
CA THR A 448 -32.31 -45.35 39.34
C THR A 448 -32.68 -46.80 39.71
N PRO A 449 -32.12 -47.89 39.09
CA PRO A 449 -30.89 -48.46 39.65
C PRO A 449 -29.98 -49.34 38.73
N MET A 450 -28.75 -49.61 39.20
CA MET A 450 -27.79 -50.68 38.81
C MET A 450 -27.17 -50.66 37.38
N ARG A 451 -25.95 -51.17 37.14
CA ARG A 451 -24.96 -51.87 38.01
C ARG A 451 -23.50 -51.60 37.57
N THR A 452 -22.54 -51.67 38.51
CA THR A 452 -21.07 -51.78 38.29
C THR A 452 -20.51 -52.96 39.11
N PRO A 453 -19.24 -53.40 38.94
CA PRO A 453 -18.04 -52.74 39.52
C PRO A 453 -16.86 -52.64 38.50
N ARG A 454 -15.68 -51.99 38.69
CA ARG A 454 -14.75 -51.78 39.83
C ARG A 454 -14.01 -53.06 40.29
N ASP A 455 -12.72 -53.08 40.65
CA ASP A 455 -11.61 -52.10 40.63
C ASP A 455 -10.26 -52.88 40.69
N THR A 456 -9.16 -52.23 41.12
CA THR A 456 -7.90 -52.75 41.71
C THR A 456 -6.70 -53.15 40.81
N PHE A 457 -5.67 -52.31 40.93
CA PHE A 457 -4.21 -52.48 40.80
C PHE A 457 -3.60 -53.89 40.76
N SER A 458 -2.50 -54.00 40.00
CA SER A 458 -1.54 -55.11 40.04
C SER A 458 -0.31 -54.77 40.90
N LEU A 459 0.08 -55.66 41.82
CA LEU A 459 1.40 -55.65 42.46
C LEU A 459 1.84 -57.09 42.77
N ASN A 460 3.10 -57.42 42.49
CA ASN A 460 3.86 -58.62 42.87
C ASN A 460 3.27 -60.01 42.52
N GLN A 461 3.88 -60.68 41.54
CA GLN A 461 4.30 -62.08 41.69
C GLN A 461 5.51 -62.40 40.77
N GLU A 462 6.33 -63.37 41.19
CA GLU A 462 7.65 -63.69 40.61
C GLU A 462 7.66 -65.01 39.82
N ASP A 463 8.71 -65.20 39.01
CA ASP A 463 9.25 -66.43 38.39
C ASP A 463 8.38 -67.69 38.14
N GLY A 464 8.40 -68.18 36.88
CA GLY A 464 7.89 -69.51 36.53
C GLY A 464 7.84 -69.83 35.02
N MET A 465 8.86 -70.52 34.50
CA MET A 465 8.93 -71.09 33.14
C MET A 465 8.01 -72.35 32.99
N PRO A 466 7.68 -72.87 31.78
CA PRO A 466 7.64 -72.25 30.43
C PRO A 466 6.43 -72.67 29.51
N MET A 467 6.15 -71.87 28.45
CA MET A 467 5.53 -72.28 27.15
C MET A 467 4.04 -72.76 27.10
N PRO A 468 3.35 -72.83 25.93
CA PRO A 468 3.60 -72.21 24.61
C PRO A 468 2.33 -71.60 23.91
N SER A 469 2.18 -70.27 23.83
CA SER A 469 1.27 -69.62 22.85
C SER A 469 1.50 -68.09 22.67
N ALA A 470 2.63 -67.70 22.09
CA ALA A 470 2.91 -66.28 21.81
C ALA A 470 2.15 -65.76 20.58
N THR A 471 1.64 -64.52 20.63
CA THR A 471 1.05 -63.87 19.44
C THR A 471 2.16 -63.25 18.57
N PRO A 472 1.91 -62.99 17.27
CA PRO A 472 2.90 -62.33 16.39
C PRO A 472 3.34 -60.92 16.84
N ARG A 473 2.64 -60.31 17.81
CA ARG A 473 3.01 -59.02 18.42
C ARG A 473 4.10 -59.19 19.48
N ASP A 474 4.04 -60.26 20.26
CA ASP A 474 4.94 -60.51 21.39
C ASP A 474 6.32 -60.95 20.89
N ILE A 475 6.35 -61.78 19.85
CA ILE A 475 7.59 -62.18 19.15
C ILE A 475 8.34 -60.95 18.62
N LYS A 476 7.64 -59.99 17.99
CA LYS A 476 8.24 -58.74 17.51
C LYS A 476 8.81 -57.86 18.63
N MET A 477 8.16 -57.83 19.80
CA MET A 477 8.69 -57.11 20.97
C MET A 477 9.96 -57.76 21.50
N HIS A 478 10.00 -59.10 21.55
CA HIS A 478 11.18 -59.86 21.96
C HIS A 478 12.38 -59.65 21.00
N ASP A 479 12.15 -59.77 19.69
CA ASP A 479 13.18 -59.54 18.66
C ASP A 479 13.73 -58.11 18.68
N LEU A 480 12.86 -57.12 18.96
CA LEU A 480 13.26 -55.72 19.08
C LEU A 480 14.13 -55.48 20.32
N ALA A 481 13.78 -56.09 21.47
CA ALA A 481 14.59 -56.03 22.69
C ALA A 481 15.97 -56.67 22.46
N MET A 482 16.01 -57.87 21.86
CA MET A 482 17.27 -58.58 21.59
C MET A 482 18.17 -57.82 20.59
N ARG A 483 17.58 -57.23 19.54
CA ARG A 483 18.30 -56.33 18.62
C ARG A 483 18.90 -55.11 19.32
N ASN A 484 18.15 -54.47 20.23
CA ASN A 484 18.65 -53.32 20.97
C ASN A 484 19.79 -53.67 21.93
N GLN A 485 19.72 -54.85 22.57
CA GLN A 485 20.78 -55.37 23.43
C GLN A 485 22.06 -55.72 22.66
N LEU A 486 21.94 -56.28 21.45
CA LEU A 486 23.08 -56.48 20.54
C LEU A 486 23.66 -55.15 20.05
N ARG A 487 22.80 -54.15 19.78
CA ARG A 487 23.22 -52.81 19.32
C ARG A 487 24.03 -52.07 20.39
N SER A 488 23.68 -52.19 21.68
CA SER A 488 24.48 -51.62 22.77
C SER A 488 25.80 -52.36 22.99
N GLY A 489 25.83 -53.69 22.85
CA GLY A 489 27.06 -54.47 22.85
C GLY A 489 28.03 -54.03 21.76
N LEU A 490 27.58 -53.98 20.50
CA LEU A 490 28.40 -53.54 19.36
C LEU A 490 28.86 -52.07 19.47
N ALA A 491 28.07 -51.20 20.10
CA ALA A 491 28.44 -49.80 20.35
C ALA A 491 29.54 -49.63 21.43
N SER A 492 29.80 -50.65 22.25
CA SER A 492 30.86 -50.64 23.29
C SER A 492 32.26 -50.98 22.77
N LEU A 493 32.38 -51.40 21.51
CA LEU A 493 33.68 -51.73 20.89
C LEU A 493 34.47 -50.45 20.55
N PRO A 494 35.74 -50.31 21.02
CA PRO A 494 36.60 -49.22 20.62
C PRO A 494 36.86 -49.24 19.11
N LYS A 495 36.63 -48.11 18.42
CA LYS A 495 36.91 -47.98 16.99
C LYS A 495 38.44 -47.97 16.74
N PRO A 496 38.93 -48.60 15.65
CA PRO A 496 40.33 -48.49 15.26
C PRO A 496 40.71 -47.04 14.93
N LYS A 497 42.00 -46.74 15.02
CA LYS A 497 42.59 -45.46 14.63
C LYS A 497 43.52 -45.68 13.45
N ASP A 498 43.01 -45.44 12.25
CA ASP A 498 43.84 -45.29 11.06
C ASP A 498 44.08 -43.79 10.81
N THR A 499 45.30 -43.46 10.40
CA THR A 499 45.78 -42.08 10.23
C THR A 499 46.31 -41.89 8.82
N GLU A 500 45.83 -40.88 8.10
CA GLU A 500 46.54 -40.31 6.94
C GLU A 500 46.11 -38.84 6.73
N TRP A 501 46.83 -38.12 5.87
CA TRP A 501 46.93 -36.65 5.84
C TRP A 501 46.59 -36.07 4.44
N GLU A 502 46.82 -34.76 4.27
CA GLU A 502 46.80 -33.97 3.01
C GLU A 502 45.39 -33.60 2.48
N PHE A 503 45.16 -32.46 1.79
CA PHE A 503 46.02 -31.30 1.46
C PHE A 503 45.15 -30.02 1.45
N GLU A 504 45.71 -28.83 1.76
CA GLU A 504 44.97 -27.55 1.67
C GLU A 504 45.30 -26.79 0.37
N ILE A 505 44.25 -26.35 -0.34
CA ILE A 505 44.33 -25.30 -1.38
C ILE A 505 43.27 -24.26 -1.03
N PRO A 506 43.63 -23.10 -0.45
CA PRO A 506 42.68 -22.04 -0.12
C PRO A 506 42.41 -21.15 -1.34
N ASP A 507 41.15 -21.03 -1.75
CA ASP A 507 40.68 -19.93 -2.61
C ASP A 507 39.19 -19.62 -2.40
N GLU A 508 38.87 -18.33 -2.58
CA GLU A 508 37.57 -17.60 -2.65
C GLU A 508 36.30 -18.09 -1.90
N GLU A 509 35.66 -17.16 -1.17
CA GLU A 509 34.41 -17.36 -0.42
C GLU A 509 33.18 -17.57 -1.32
N GLN A 510 32.95 -18.81 -1.75
CA GLN A 510 31.66 -19.22 -2.31
C GLN A 510 30.70 -19.64 -1.18
N GLU A 511 29.47 -19.10 -1.14
CA GLU A 511 28.50 -19.42 -0.08
C GLU A 511 28.18 -20.92 -0.06
N THR A 512 28.77 -21.64 0.89
CA THR A 512 28.48 -23.05 1.11
C THR A 512 27.04 -23.20 1.60
N ALA A 513 26.17 -23.70 0.72
CA ALA A 513 24.89 -24.26 1.13
C ALA A 513 25.17 -25.27 2.25
N ARG A 514 24.65 -25.01 3.45
CA ARG A 514 24.94 -25.83 4.62
C ARG A 514 24.50 -27.26 4.34
N ALA A 515 25.40 -28.21 4.58
CA ALA A 515 25.05 -29.62 4.64
C ALA A 515 23.88 -29.80 5.62
N ASP A 516 22.97 -30.73 5.30
CA ASP A 516 21.70 -30.90 6.02
C ASP A 516 21.92 -31.02 7.54
N ASP A 517 21.29 -30.12 8.30
CA ASP A 517 21.01 -30.39 9.71
C ASP A 517 20.17 -31.67 9.75
N THR A 518 20.75 -32.78 10.25
CA THR A 518 20.07 -34.07 10.36
C THR A 518 19.02 -34.05 11.46
N VAL A 519 17.90 -33.38 11.17
CA VAL A 519 16.63 -33.58 11.86
C VAL A 519 16.32 -35.07 11.82
N GLU A 520 15.95 -35.65 12.96
CA GLU A 520 15.39 -37.01 12.98
C GLU A 520 14.04 -36.98 12.25
N GLU A 521 14.06 -37.30 10.94
CA GLU A 521 12.85 -37.49 10.12
C GLU A 521 11.84 -38.35 10.88
N ASP A 522 10.60 -37.84 10.99
CA ASP A 522 9.50 -38.58 11.62
C ASP A 522 9.30 -39.91 10.89
N ALA A 523 8.92 -40.97 11.62
CA ALA A 523 8.98 -42.34 11.10
C ALA A 523 8.14 -42.53 9.83
N ALA A 524 7.00 -41.83 9.74
CA ALA A 524 6.12 -41.82 8.58
C ALA A 524 6.71 -41.11 7.34
N GLU A 525 7.71 -40.24 7.51
CA GLU A 525 8.39 -39.55 6.42
C GLU A 525 9.50 -40.43 5.81
N ARG A 526 10.24 -41.16 6.66
CA ARG A 526 11.21 -42.18 6.21
C ARG A 526 10.51 -43.34 5.51
N ASP A 527 9.41 -43.86 6.07
CA ASP A 527 8.59 -44.89 5.42
C ASP A 527 8.08 -44.41 4.04
N ARG A 528 7.66 -43.14 3.93
CA ARG A 528 7.24 -42.54 2.65
C ARG A 528 8.41 -42.42 1.66
N ARG A 529 9.60 -42.09 2.14
CA ARG A 529 10.83 -41.98 1.33
C ARG A 529 11.28 -43.35 0.82
N GLU A 530 11.27 -44.39 1.66
CA GLU A 530 11.56 -45.77 1.26
C GLU A 530 10.51 -46.35 0.30
N GLN A 531 9.22 -46.03 0.51
CA GLN A 531 8.16 -46.38 -0.44
C GLN A 531 8.32 -45.66 -1.79
N ALA A 532 8.71 -44.38 -1.79
CA ALA A 532 8.97 -43.63 -3.02
C ALA A 532 10.19 -44.16 -3.79
N ILE A 533 11.26 -44.56 -3.09
CA ILE A 533 12.43 -45.22 -3.68
C ILE A 533 12.01 -46.55 -4.31
N ARG A 534 11.30 -47.42 -3.57
CA ARG A 534 10.83 -48.71 -4.10
C ARG A 534 9.88 -48.56 -5.28
N ALA A 535 8.97 -47.58 -5.24
CA ALA A 535 8.08 -47.29 -6.36
C ALA A 535 8.83 -46.77 -7.60
N ALA A 536 9.93 -46.01 -7.40
CA ALA A 536 10.80 -45.59 -8.49
C ALA A 536 11.62 -46.77 -9.07
N GLU A 537 12.10 -47.69 -8.22
CA GLU A 537 12.76 -48.93 -8.65
C GLU A 537 11.78 -49.84 -9.43
N GLU A 538 10.55 -50.03 -8.95
CA GLU A 538 9.49 -50.79 -9.63
C GLU A 538 9.10 -50.15 -10.98
N GLU A 539 9.06 -48.83 -11.08
CA GLU A 539 8.79 -48.09 -12.33
C GLU A 539 9.98 -48.15 -13.31
N LEU A 540 11.23 -48.11 -12.81
CA LEU A 540 12.42 -48.35 -13.64
C LEU A 540 12.44 -49.79 -14.17
N GLU A 541 12.11 -50.78 -13.34
CA GLU A 541 11.92 -52.16 -13.82
C GLU A 541 10.77 -52.26 -14.85
N ARG A 542 9.64 -51.60 -14.62
CA ARG A 542 8.52 -51.55 -15.57
C ARG A 542 8.98 -50.96 -16.93
N ARG A 543 9.81 -49.92 -16.92
CA ARG A 543 10.41 -49.30 -18.12
C ARG A 543 11.46 -50.16 -18.82
N ARG A 544 12.12 -51.06 -18.09
CA ARG A 544 13.06 -52.06 -18.62
C ARG A 544 12.36 -53.32 -19.16
N ARG A 545 11.11 -53.60 -18.76
CA ARG A 545 10.26 -54.65 -19.37
C ARG A 545 9.86 -54.25 -20.80
N THR A 546 9.46 -55.23 -21.61
CA THR A 546 9.16 -55.04 -23.03
C THR A 546 7.87 -54.24 -23.27
N GLN A 547 7.72 -53.62 -24.44
CA GLN A 547 6.53 -52.81 -24.75
C GLN A 547 5.21 -53.59 -24.69
N VAL A 548 5.24 -54.92 -24.85
CA VAL A 548 4.09 -55.81 -24.71
C VAL A 548 3.65 -55.85 -23.24
N MET A 549 4.61 -56.00 -22.32
CA MET A 549 4.36 -55.97 -20.87
C MET A 549 4.07 -54.57 -20.33
N GLN A 550 4.61 -53.50 -20.92
CA GLN A 550 4.30 -52.12 -20.53
C GLN A 550 2.87 -51.68 -20.91
N LYS A 551 2.22 -52.41 -21.81
CA LYS A 551 0.86 -52.12 -22.33
C LYS A 551 -0.15 -53.19 -21.93
N ASP A 552 0.23 -54.10 -21.02
CA ASP A 552 -0.57 -55.27 -20.57
C ASP A 552 -1.23 -56.07 -21.71
N LEU A 553 -0.53 -56.17 -22.85
CA LEU A 553 -1.04 -56.85 -24.04
C LEU A 553 -1.02 -58.38 -23.88
N PRO A 554 -2.01 -59.10 -24.45
CA PRO A 554 -2.11 -60.55 -24.29
C PRO A 554 -0.90 -61.27 -24.89
N ARG A 555 -0.22 -62.09 -24.06
CA ARG A 555 0.97 -62.85 -24.44
C ARG A 555 0.61 -64.28 -24.84
N PRO A 556 1.29 -64.87 -25.85
CA PRO A 556 1.02 -66.25 -26.26
C PRO A 556 1.43 -67.25 -25.17
N SER A 557 0.56 -68.23 -24.88
CA SER A 557 0.84 -69.29 -23.90
C SER A 557 1.89 -70.31 -24.37
N ILE A 558 2.07 -70.49 -25.68
CA ILE A 558 3.08 -71.41 -26.24
C ILE A 558 4.02 -70.63 -27.15
N VAL A 559 5.32 -70.61 -26.80
CA VAL A 559 6.37 -69.97 -27.59
C VAL A 559 7.36 -71.03 -28.07
N ASP A 560 7.36 -71.32 -29.38
CA ASP A 560 8.34 -72.20 -30.02
C ASP A 560 9.42 -71.36 -30.72
N LEU A 561 10.56 -71.19 -30.06
CA LEU A 561 11.67 -70.40 -30.57
C LEU A 561 12.25 -71.00 -31.86
N THR A 562 12.19 -72.33 -32.02
CA THR A 562 12.73 -73.02 -33.20
C THR A 562 11.87 -72.79 -34.44
N MET A 563 10.55 -72.66 -34.28
CA MET A 563 9.64 -72.30 -35.37
C MET A 563 9.74 -70.81 -35.72
N LEU A 564 9.90 -69.94 -34.71
CA LEU A 564 9.99 -68.49 -34.92
C LEU A 564 11.29 -68.08 -35.64
N LEU A 565 12.44 -68.65 -35.24
CA LEU A 565 13.71 -68.39 -35.94
C LEU A 565 13.67 -68.85 -37.41
N LYS A 566 13.10 -70.04 -37.69
CA LYS A 566 12.90 -70.51 -39.08
C LYS A 566 11.98 -69.60 -39.91
N LYS A 567 11.02 -68.93 -39.28
CA LYS A 567 10.20 -67.90 -39.95
C LYS A 567 11.02 -66.63 -40.24
N ALA A 568 11.80 -66.15 -39.26
CA ALA A 568 12.69 -65.01 -39.45
C ALA A 568 13.73 -65.25 -40.57
N ASP A 569 14.29 -66.45 -40.65
CA ASP A 569 15.23 -66.85 -41.71
C ASP A 569 14.58 -66.98 -43.11
N SER A 570 13.24 -67.00 -43.21
CA SER A 570 12.52 -67.03 -44.49
C SER A 570 12.19 -65.65 -45.07
N ILE A 571 12.48 -64.57 -44.33
CA ILE A 571 12.21 -63.18 -44.75
C ILE A 571 13.35 -62.70 -45.67
N GLN A 572 12.99 -62.19 -46.85
CA GLN A 572 13.95 -61.75 -47.87
C GLN A 572 14.60 -60.40 -47.56
N ASN A 573 13.90 -59.50 -46.86
CA ASN A 573 14.47 -58.22 -46.43
C ASN A 573 15.38 -58.43 -45.20
N ALA A 574 16.68 -58.15 -45.35
CA ALA A 574 17.67 -58.35 -44.29
C ALA A 574 17.36 -57.57 -43.00
N ALA A 575 16.77 -56.36 -43.10
CA ALA A 575 16.41 -55.56 -41.92
C ALA A 575 15.26 -56.19 -41.14
N GLU A 576 14.19 -56.59 -41.84
CA GLU A 576 13.05 -57.31 -41.23
C GLU A 576 13.46 -58.66 -40.67
N ALA A 577 14.35 -59.40 -41.35
CA ALA A 577 14.88 -60.67 -40.87
C ALA A 577 15.66 -60.52 -39.55
N MET A 578 16.44 -59.44 -39.38
CA MET A 578 17.11 -59.15 -38.11
C MET A 578 16.10 -58.82 -37.00
N ILE A 579 15.12 -57.93 -37.27
CA ILE A 579 14.05 -57.59 -36.31
C ILE A 579 13.24 -58.83 -35.92
N ALA A 580 12.96 -59.74 -36.85
CA ALA A 580 12.23 -60.98 -36.61
C ALA A 580 13.02 -61.99 -35.75
N ARG A 581 14.35 -62.02 -35.82
CA ARG A 581 15.19 -62.84 -34.91
C ARG A 581 15.21 -62.27 -33.50
N GLU A 582 15.43 -60.97 -33.35
CA GLU A 582 15.49 -60.32 -32.03
C GLU A 582 14.13 -60.36 -31.32
N THR A 583 13.03 -60.12 -32.03
CA THR A 583 11.68 -60.26 -31.45
C THR A 583 11.36 -61.69 -31.04
N ALA A 584 11.81 -62.72 -31.78
CA ALA A 584 11.65 -64.11 -31.38
C ALA A 584 12.42 -64.46 -30.09
N LEU A 585 13.65 -63.96 -29.94
CA LEU A 585 14.46 -64.11 -28.72
C LEU A 585 13.83 -63.39 -27.53
N LEU A 586 13.33 -62.16 -27.75
CA LEU A 586 12.65 -61.33 -26.76
C LEU A 586 11.34 -61.97 -26.27
N MET A 587 10.52 -62.52 -27.16
CA MET A 587 9.32 -63.28 -26.78
C MET A 587 9.64 -64.53 -25.95
N ALA A 588 10.75 -65.23 -26.26
CA ALA A 588 11.17 -66.41 -25.50
C ALA A 588 11.70 -66.04 -24.10
N ASN A 589 12.43 -64.94 -23.95
CA ASN A 589 12.89 -64.44 -22.66
C ASN A 589 11.71 -63.95 -21.79
N ASP A 590 10.77 -63.17 -22.35
CA ASP A 590 9.58 -62.70 -21.64
C ASP A 590 8.71 -63.84 -21.09
N ALA A 591 8.52 -64.90 -21.88
CA ALA A 591 7.76 -66.08 -21.48
C ALA A 591 8.48 -66.93 -20.41
N ALA A 592 9.80 -66.82 -20.30
CA ALA A 592 10.60 -67.55 -19.31
C ALA A 592 10.81 -66.78 -17.99
N GLN A 593 11.04 -65.46 -18.06
CA GLN A 593 11.22 -64.59 -16.89
C GLN A 593 9.89 -64.29 -16.18
N TYR A 594 8.82 -64.12 -16.96
CA TYR A 594 7.49 -63.73 -16.47
C TYR A 594 6.44 -64.72 -17.00
N PRO A 595 6.45 -66.00 -16.57
CA PRO A 595 5.51 -67.01 -17.04
C PRO A 595 4.05 -66.60 -16.81
N VAL A 596 3.19 -67.01 -17.73
CA VAL A 596 1.72 -66.92 -17.57
C VAL A 596 1.23 -68.25 -17.03
N THR A 597 0.05 -68.29 -16.40
CA THR A 597 -0.63 -69.56 -16.11
C THR A 597 -0.70 -70.43 -17.38
N ASP A 598 -0.24 -71.67 -17.26
CA ASP A 598 -0.09 -72.67 -18.35
C ASP A 598 0.87 -72.31 -19.50
N SER A 599 1.84 -71.41 -19.30
CA SER A 599 2.82 -71.08 -20.36
C SER A 599 3.88 -72.16 -20.58
N GLN A 600 4.19 -72.50 -21.84
CA GLN A 600 5.27 -73.40 -22.24
C GLN A 600 6.21 -72.75 -23.28
N VAL A 601 7.51 -72.73 -22.98
CA VAL A 601 8.58 -72.32 -23.92
C VAL A 601 9.26 -73.55 -24.48
N LYS A 602 9.41 -73.63 -25.81
CA LYS A 602 10.08 -74.73 -26.52
C LYS A 602 11.35 -74.22 -27.20
N GLY A 603 12.48 -74.82 -26.81
CA GLY A 603 13.83 -74.48 -27.30
C GLY A 603 14.75 -73.99 -26.18
N ILE A 604 16.06 -73.91 -26.47
CA ILE A 604 17.05 -73.32 -25.57
C ILE A 604 17.09 -71.82 -25.87
N TYR A 605 16.62 -71.00 -24.94
CA TYR A 605 16.75 -69.54 -25.01
C TYR A 605 18.04 -69.08 -24.31
N LYS A 606 18.51 -67.86 -24.64
CA LYS A 606 19.60 -67.18 -23.93
C LYS A 606 19.02 -65.98 -23.17
N PRO A 607 19.54 -65.63 -21.98
CA PRO A 607 19.26 -64.34 -21.36
C PRO A 607 19.70 -63.20 -22.29
N ILE A 608 18.90 -62.13 -22.34
CA ILE A 608 19.21 -60.93 -23.14
C ILE A 608 20.29 -60.09 -22.43
N GLU A 609 21.20 -59.53 -23.23
CA GLU A 609 22.25 -58.62 -22.77
C GLU A 609 21.66 -57.32 -22.23
N ARG A 610 22.20 -56.83 -21.09
CA ARG A 610 21.72 -55.61 -20.44
C ARG A 610 22.58 -54.43 -20.86
N PHE A 611 22.01 -53.55 -21.67
CA PHE A 611 22.57 -52.24 -21.97
C PHE A 611 22.25 -51.24 -20.86
N ASP A 612 23.02 -50.15 -20.79
CA ASP A 612 22.78 -49.05 -19.85
C ASP A 612 21.54 -48.23 -20.27
N ASP A 613 20.80 -47.70 -19.31
CA ASP A 613 19.53 -46.99 -19.58
C ASP A 613 19.77 -45.66 -20.32
N ASP A 614 20.87 -44.97 -20.02
CA ASP A 614 21.27 -43.73 -20.70
C ASP A 614 21.66 -44.01 -22.16
N ALA A 615 22.44 -45.07 -22.41
CA ALA A 615 22.79 -45.50 -23.77
C ALA A 615 21.54 -45.94 -24.58
N LEU A 616 20.56 -46.57 -23.92
CA LEU A 616 19.26 -46.88 -24.53
C LEU A 616 18.41 -45.62 -24.76
N ALA A 617 18.52 -44.58 -23.93
CA ALA A 617 17.84 -43.31 -24.13
C ALA A 617 18.43 -42.55 -25.33
N ASP A 618 19.76 -42.46 -25.42
CA ASP A 618 20.46 -41.86 -26.56
C ASP A 618 20.19 -42.61 -27.86
N ALA A 619 20.24 -43.95 -27.86
CA ALA A 619 19.87 -44.75 -29.03
C ALA A 619 18.42 -44.51 -29.48
N ARG A 620 17.47 -44.41 -28.54
CA ARG A 620 16.07 -44.05 -28.84
C ARG A 620 15.95 -42.63 -29.39
N LEU A 621 16.73 -41.67 -28.89
CA LEU A 621 16.74 -40.29 -29.35
C LEU A 621 17.32 -40.17 -30.76
N LEU A 622 18.43 -40.86 -31.05
CA LEU A 622 19.04 -40.95 -32.37
C LEU A 622 18.04 -41.56 -33.38
N ILE A 623 17.46 -42.72 -33.07
CA ILE A 623 16.42 -43.36 -33.90
C ILE A 623 15.24 -42.40 -34.12
N LEU A 624 14.77 -41.68 -33.08
CA LEU A 624 13.70 -40.70 -33.22
C LEU A 624 14.10 -39.47 -34.06
N SER A 625 15.39 -39.12 -34.11
CA SER A 625 15.90 -37.99 -34.92
C SER A 625 16.15 -38.35 -36.39
N GLU A 626 16.39 -39.63 -36.69
CA GLU A 626 16.58 -40.15 -38.05
C GLU A 626 15.26 -40.62 -38.68
N THR A 627 14.39 -41.29 -37.90
CA THR A 627 13.11 -41.83 -38.41
C THR A 627 11.99 -40.80 -38.51
N LYS A 628 12.11 -39.66 -37.82
CA LYS A 628 11.21 -38.52 -38.01
C LYS A 628 11.93 -37.46 -38.86
N PRO A 629 11.54 -37.23 -40.12
CA PRO A 629 12.00 -36.04 -40.83
C PRO A 629 11.62 -34.80 -40.01
N ARG A 630 12.40 -33.72 -40.14
CA ARG A 630 11.89 -32.40 -39.73
C ARG A 630 10.61 -32.17 -40.53
N PRO A 631 9.45 -31.91 -39.90
CA PRO A 631 8.23 -31.65 -40.65
C PRO A 631 8.45 -30.40 -41.49
N ASP A 632 8.20 -30.52 -42.80
CA ASP A 632 8.27 -29.39 -43.73
C ASP A 632 7.32 -28.27 -43.27
N LEU A 633 7.51 -27.04 -43.77
CA LEU A 633 6.67 -25.93 -43.36
C LEU A 633 5.19 -26.19 -43.64
N GLU A 634 4.89 -26.87 -44.75
CA GLU A 634 3.55 -27.35 -45.09
C GLU A 634 3.04 -28.42 -44.11
N GLN A 635 3.89 -29.33 -43.60
CA GLN A 635 3.49 -30.32 -42.59
C GLN A 635 3.32 -29.70 -41.19
N ILE A 636 4.09 -28.67 -40.84
CA ILE A 636 3.89 -27.89 -39.62
C ILE A 636 2.58 -27.10 -39.73
N GLN A 637 2.32 -26.51 -40.89
CA GLN A 637 1.11 -25.76 -41.15
C GLN A 637 -0.12 -26.68 -41.22
N ASP A 638 -0.04 -27.85 -41.86
CA ASP A 638 -1.08 -28.88 -41.79
C ASP A 638 -1.16 -29.52 -40.40
N PHE A 639 -0.14 -29.49 -39.54
CA PHE A 639 -0.29 -29.91 -38.14
C PHE A 639 -1.02 -28.84 -37.31
N PHE A 640 -0.76 -27.55 -37.55
CA PHE A 640 -1.51 -26.44 -36.93
C PHE A 640 -2.95 -26.39 -37.45
N GLU A 641 -3.14 -26.47 -38.77
CA GLU A 641 -4.44 -26.50 -39.40
C GLU A 641 -5.18 -27.80 -39.11
N SER A 642 -4.53 -28.97 -39.06
CA SER A 642 -5.21 -30.20 -38.59
C SER A 642 -5.46 -30.18 -37.08
N ARG A 643 -4.78 -29.36 -36.29
CA ARG A 643 -5.20 -29.07 -34.92
C ARG A 643 -6.41 -28.12 -34.87
N ALA A 644 -6.58 -27.26 -35.87
CA ALA A 644 -7.79 -26.45 -36.10
C ALA A 644 -8.90 -27.17 -36.89
N LYS A 645 -8.62 -28.32 -37.50
CA LYS A 645 -9.61 -29.24 -38.11
C LYS A 645 -9.97 -30.39 -37.14
N ASN A 646 -9.09 -30.70 -36.17
CA ASN A 646 -9.35 -31.56 -35.00
C ASN A 646 -9.91 -30.80 -33.78
N SER A 647 -10.06 -29.47 -33.84
CA SER A 647 -11.29 -28.91 -33.27
C SER A 647 -12.44 -29.38 -34.16
N MET A 648 -12.93 -30.59 -33.85
CA MET A 648 -14.15 -31.20 -34.41
C MET A 648 -15.21 -30.11 -34.48
N LEU A 649 -15.64 -29.78 -35.71
CA LEU A 649 -16.03 -28.39 -36.00
C LEU A 649 -17.16 -27.90 -35.10
N LEU A 650 -16.93 -26.75 -34.49
CA LEU A 650 -17.91 -25.92 -33.76
C LEU A 650 -19.21 -25.81 -34.57
N GLY A 651 -20.19 -26.67 -34.26
CA GLY A 651 -21.51 -26.73 -34.89
C GLY A 651 -21.73 -27.70 -36.07
N LEU A 652 -20.74 -28.49 -36.53
CA LEU A 652 -20.95 -29.47 -37.64
C LEU A 652 -20.75 -30.94 -37.29
N GLY A 653 -20.16 -31.25 -36.13
CA GLY A 653 -20.11 -32.63 -35.61
C GLY A 653 -21.41 -33.11 -34.95
N CYS A 654 -22.34 -32.19 -34.69
CA CYS A 654 -23.41 -32.34 -33.71
C CYS A 654 -24.82 -32.36 -34.33
N TYR A 655 -24.99 -33.09 -35.44
CA TYR A 655 -26.31 -33.34 -36.06
C TYR A 655 -27.08 -34.49 -35.38
N ASN A 656 -27.09 -34.49 -34.05
CA ASN A 656 -28.07 -35.18 -33.20
C ASN A 656 -28.79 -34.07 -32.42
N ASP A 657 -30.11 -34.16 -32.24
CA ASP A 657 -30.95 -33.07 -31.76
C ASP A 657 -30.89 -32.81 -30.24
N ASP A 658 -29.96 -33.43 -29.52
CA ASP A 658 -29.83 -33.35 -28.06
C ASP A 658 -28.84 -32.24 -27.62
N GLU A 659 -29.38 -31.08 -27.22
CA GLU A 659 -28.59 -29.89 -26.82
C GLU A 659 -27.61 -30.15 -25.65
N GLU A 660 -27.92 -31.11 -24.76
CA GLU A 660 -27.08 -31.47 -23.61
C GLU A 660 -25.71 -32.05 -24.03
N GLU A 661 -25.64 -32.84 -25.11
CA GLU A 661 -24.36 -33.37 -25.60
C GLU A 661 -23.50 -32.27 -26.24
N GLN A 662 -24.13 -31.27 -26.88
CA GLN A 662 -23.41 -30.11 -27.41
C GLN A 662 -22.78 -29.29 -26.29
N GLU A 663 -23.51 -29.01 -25.21
CA GLU A 663 -22.96 -28.24 -24.09
C GLU A 663 -21.86 -29.01 -23.35
N ALA A 664 -22.02 -30.33 -23.18
CA ALA A 664 -21.00 -31.19 -22.60
C ALA A 664 -19.70 -31.19 -23.43
N ALA A 665 -19.80 -31.32 -24.76
CA ALA A 665 -18.66 -31.25 -25.66
C ALA A 665 -17.97 -29.87 -25.64
N MET A 666 -18.75 -28.79 -25.62
CA MET A 666 -18.24 -27.42 -25.54
C MET A 666 -17.52 -27.13 -24.21
N ARG A 667 -18.07 -27.60 -23.08
CA ARG A 667 -17.43 -27.50 -21.75
C ARG A 667 -16.11 -28.28 -21.72
N ALA A 668 -16.08 -29.51 -22.24
CA ALA A 668 -14.86 -30.31 -22.31
C ALA A 668 -13.78 -29.69 -23.21
N ALA A 669 -14.17 -29.07 -24.34
CA ALA A 669 -13.26 -28.33 -25.20
C ALA A 669 -12.71 -27.06 -24.52
N PHE A 670 -13.55 -26.33 -23.77
CA PHE A 670 -13.13 -25.18 -22.98
C PHE A 670 -12.13 -25.56 -21.89
N ASP A 671 -12.41 -26.61 -21.11
CA ASP A 671 -11.52 -27.09 -20.05
C ASP A 671 -10.15 -27.54 -20.62
N ALA A 672 -10.14 -28.25 -21.74
CA ALA A 672 -8.90 -28.66 -22.42
C ALA A 672 -8.08 -27.46 -22.95
N VAL A 673 -8.73 -26.39 -23.39
CA VAL A 673 -8.06 -25.12 -23.75
C VAL A 673 -7.55 -24.40 -22.50
N GLN A 674 -8.30 -24.38 -21.40
CA GLN A 674 -7.89 -23.78 -20.13
C GLN A 674 -6.67 -24.48 -19.54
N ASP A 675 -6.63 -25.82 -19.53
CA ASP A 675 -5.48 -26.60 -19.09
C ASP A 675 -4.24 -26.35 -19.96
N SER A 676 -4.41 -26.21 -21.28
CA SER A 676 -3.34 -25.82 -22.21
C SER A 676 -2.81 -24.41 -21.94
N ILE A 677 -3.68 -23.45 -21.61
CA ILE A 677 -3.31 -22.09 -21.19
C ILE A 677 -2.57 -22.13 -19.84
N MET A 678 -3.04 -22.91 -18.87
CA MET A 678 -2.38 -23.05 -17.57
C MET A 678 -0.99 -23.70 -17.70
N ALA A 679 -0.87 -24.77 -18.49
CA ALA A 679 0.40 -25.45 -18.73
C ALA A 679 1.42 -24.54 -19.45
N SER A 680 0.98 -23.77 -20.45
CA SER A 680 1.84 -22.81 -21.16
C SER A 680 2.21 -21.60 -20.30
N ALA A 681 1.29 -21.10 -19.47
CA ALA A 681 1.58 -20.04 -18.49
C ALA A 681 2.58 -20.51 -17.41
N GLU A 682 2.47 -21.76 -16.93
CA GLU A 682 3.47 -22.35 -16.03
C GLU A 682 4.85 -22.47 -16.69
N GLN A 683 4.93 -22.91 -17.95
CA GLN A 683 6.18 -22.98 -18.70
C GLN A 683 6.77 -21.59 -18.93
N GLY A 684 5.94 -20.60 -19.27
CA GLY A 684 6.29 -19.18 -19.35
C GLY A 684 6.90 -18.69 -18.04
N ALA A 685 6.20 -18.83 -16.91
CA ALA A 685 6.69 -18.42 -15.59
C ALA A 685 7.98 -19.15 -15.15
N LYS A 686 8.19 -20.42 -15.58
CA LYS A 686 9.43 -21.17 -15.35
C LYS A 686 10.58 -20.64 -16.21
N LEU A 687 10.32 -20.23 -17.45
CA LEU A 687 11.31 -19.57 -18.33
C LEU A 687 11.62 -18.14 -17.88
N GLU A 688 10.61 -17.34 -17.53
CA GLU A 688 10.77 -15.99 -16.99
C GLU A 688 11.62 -15.97 -15.72
N LYS A 689 11.44 -16.92 -14.79
CA LYS A 689 12.28 -17.03 -13.59
C LYS A 689 13.75 -17.33 -13.93
N LYS A 690 14.02 -18.21 -14.92
CA LYS A 690 15.39 -18.48 -15.41
C LYS A 690 15.99 -17.24 -16.11
N LEU A 691 15.21 -16.59 -16.98
CA LEU A 691 15.63 -15.37 -17.67
C LEU A 691 15.85 -14.21 -16.70
N ALA A 692 15.03 -14.04 -15.67
CA ALA A 692 15.21 -13.03 -14.64
C ALA A 692 16.46 -13.27 -13.78
N LEU A 693 16.81 -14.53 -13.51
CA LEU A 693 18.05 -14.88 -12.80
C LEU A 693 19.29 -14.49 -13.61
N HIS A 694 19.35 -14.87 -14.89
CA HIS A 694 20.51 -14.58 -15.75
C HIS A 694 20.55 -13.13 -16.27
N LEU A 695 19.43 -12.62 -16.81
CA LEU A 695 19.33 -11.29 -17.42
C LEU A 695 19.10 -10.18 -16.41
N GLY A 696 18.53 -10.45 -15.22
CA GLY A 696 18.26 -9.40 -14.22
C GLY A 696 19.53 -8.71 -13.73
N GLY A 697 20.66 -9.43 -13.65
CA GLY A 697 21.98 -8.83 -13.40
C GLY A 697 22.45 -7.92 -14.54
N TYR A 698 22.29 -8.38 -15.79
CA TYR A 698 22.65 -7.60 -16.98
C TYR A 698 21.74 -6.37 -17.17
N GLN A 699 20.43 -6.46 -16.92
CA GLN A 699 19.50 -5.33 -16.94
C GLN A 699 19.85 -4.28 -15.89
N LYS A 700 20.20 -4.68 -14.66
CA LYS A 700 20.69 -3.76 -13.62
C LYS A 700 21.99 -3.07 -14.04
N ARG A 701 22.93 -3.80 -14.64
CA ARG A 701 24.19 -3.24 -15.19
C ARG A 701 23.93 -2.30 -16.37
N GLN A 702 23.04 -2.67 -17.30
CA GLN A 702 22.63 -1.85 -18.44
C GLN A 702 21.99 -0.54 -17.97
N LYS A 703 21.08 -0.59 -16.98
CA LYS A 703 20.50 0.62 -16.40
C LYS A 703 21.58 1.50 -15.78
N MET A 704 22.42 0.96 -14.89
CA MET A 704 23.52 1.74 -14.28
C MET A 704 24.46 2.37 -15.32
N LEU A 705 24.74 1.68 -16.43
CA LEU A 705 25.55 2.22 -17.53
C LEU A 705 24.81 3.32 -18.30
N LYS A 706 23.51 3.16 -18.58
CA LYS A 706 22.68 4.20 -19.19
C LYS A 706 22.64 5.46 -18.32
N ASP A 707 22.35 5.29 -17.03
CA ASP A 707 22.25 6.38 -16.06
C ASP A 707 23.59 7.16 -15.99
N LYS A 708 24.74 6.45 -15.91
CA LYS A 708 26.09 7.04 -15.99
C LYS A 708 26.40 7.74 -17.32
N ILE A 709 25.86 7.26 -18.44
CA ILE A 709 26.03 7.91 -19.75
C ILE A 709 25.26 9.23 -19.79
N SER A 710 24.03 9.29 -19.25
CA SER A 710 23.28 10.54 -19.11
C SER A 710 24.00 11.55 -18.19
N ASP A 711 24.48 11.11 -17.02
CA ASP A 711 25.24 11.96 -16.10
C ASP A 711 26.49 12.56 -16.78
N ALA A 712 27.17 11.76 -17.62
CA ALA A 712 28.34 12.18 -18.37
C ALA A 712 28.01 13.14 -19.52
N THR A 713 26.90 12.95 -20.25
CA THR A 713 26.47 13.92 -21.29
C THR A 713 26.06 15.25 -20.66
N ASP A 714 25.31 15.21 -19.56
CA ASP A 714 24.91 16.39 -18.78
C ASP A 714 26.11 17.20 -18.30
N ALA A 715 27.13 16.52 -17.75
CA ALA A 715 28.37 17.15 -17.31
C ALA A 715 29.15 17.75 -18.48
N LEU A 716 29.17 17.07 -19.64
CA LEU A 716 29.87 17.53 -20.84
C LEU A 716 29.18 18.75 -21.46
N GLU A 717 27.85 18.82 -21.47
CA GLU A 717 27.12 20.01 -21.91
C GLU A 717 27.32 21.19 -20.96
N LYS A 718 27.25 20.96 -19.63
CA LYS A 718 27.57 22.00 -18.62
C LYS A 718 29.00 22.53 -18.80
N ALA A 719 29.97 21.65 -19.08
CA ALA A 719 31.35 22.03 -19.38
C ALA A 719 31.51 22.78 -20.71
N ARG A 720 30.77 22.41 -21.77
CA ARG A 720 30.75 23.15 -23.06
C ARG A 720 30.15 24.54 -22.90
N ASN A 721 29.05 24.66 -22.17
CA ASN A 721 28.38 25.94 -21.92
C ASN A 721 29.27 26.86 -21.06
N ALA A 722 29.92 26.32 -20.03
CA ALA A 722 30.92 27.06 -19.25
C ALA A 722 32.12 27.50 -20.11
N LEU A 723 32.68 26.62 -20.95
CA LEU A 723 33.78 26.97 -21.86
C LEU A 723 33.37 28.05 -22.88
N SER A 724 32.13 28.03 -23.36
CA SER A 724 31.59 29.08 -24.24
C SER A 724 31.50 30.41 -23.49
N GLY A 725 30.94 30.41 -22.28
CA GLY A 725 30.86 31.58 -21.40
C GLY A 725 32.22 32.13 -20.99
N PHE A 726 33.23 31.29 -20.74
CA PHE A 726 34.59 31.75 -20.46
C PHE A 726 35.28 32.34 -21.69
N LYS A 727 34.97 31.87 -22.91
CA LYS A 727 35.49 32.48 -24.14
C LYS A 727 34.87 33.87 -24.40
N THR A 728 33.56 34.02 -24.22
CA THR A 728 32.93 35.34 -24.36
C THR A 728 33.34 36.30 -23.23
N LEU A 729 33.49 35.79 -22.00
CA LEU A 729 34.00 36.56 -20.87
C LEU A 729 35.44 37.05 -21.12
N ALA A 730 36.35 36.18 -21.58
CA ALA A 730 37.73 36.57 -21.91
C ALA A 730 37.78 37.71 -22.93
N ILE A 731 37.03 37.60 -24.04
CA ILE A 731 36.92 38.67 -25.05
C ILE A 731 36.37 39.97 -24.44
N SER A 732 35.43 39.89 -23.50
CA SER A 732 34.89 41.08 -22.82
C SER A 732 35.86 41.70 -21.79
N GLU A 733 36.68 40.88 -21.13
CA GLU A 733 37.72 41.33 -20.19
C GLU A 733 38.88 41.98 -20.95
N ASP A 734 39.34 41.42 -22.08
CA ASP A 734 40.36 42.04 -22.93
C ASP A 734 39.93 43.46 -23.35
N VAL A 735 38.69 43.61 -23.82
CA VAL A 735 38.10 44.92 -24.19
C VAL A 735 37.90 45.84 -22.98
N ALA A 736 37.63 45.30 -21.79
CA ALA A 736 37.51 46.09 -20.55
C ALA A 736 38.87 46.58 -20.05
N ILE A 737 39.92 45.75 -20.17
CA ILE A 737 41.30 46.09 -19.83
C ILE A 737 41.80 47.23 -20.71
N ASP A 738 41.64 47.12 -22.04
CA ASP A 738 42.07 48.17 -22.98
C ASP A 738 41.40 49.51 -22.67
N ARG A 739 40.06 49.53 -22.53
CA ARG A 739 39.31 50.75 -22.17
C ARG A 739 39.74 51.35 -20.84
N ARG A 740 40.05 50.51 -19.84
CA ARG A 740 40.50 50.96 -18.53
C ARG A 740 41.91 51.53 -18.57
N LEU A 741 42.80 50.95 -19.38
CA LEU A 741 44.14 51.48 -19.60
C LEU A 741 44.11 52.78 -20.41
N GLU A 742 43.19 52.92 -21.37
CA GLU A 742 42.98 54.14 -22.15
C GLU A 742 42.47 55.29 -21.26
N ALA A 743 41.40 55.07 -20.48
CA ALA A 743 40.88 56.07 -19.53
C ALA A 743 41.95 56.52 -18.51
N LEU A 744 42.72 55.58 -17.94
CA LEU A 744 43.82 55.91 -17.02
C LEU A 744 44.96 56.69 -17.71
N ARG A 745 45.22 56.46 -19.01
CA ARG A 745 46.18 57.27 -19.78
C ARG A 745 45.66 58.69 -19.99
N GLU A 746 44.38 58.86 -20.30
CA GLU A 746 43.75 60.19 -20.44
C GLU A 746 43.78 60.96 -19.12
N GLU A 747 43.42 60.33 -18.00
CA GLU A 747 43.50 60.94 -16.66
C GLU A 747 44.94 61.36 -16.31
N VAL A 748 45.93 60.48 -16.53
CA VAL A 748 47.34 60.80 -16.30
C VAL A 748 47.82 61.93 -17.21
N MET A 749 47.45 61.93 -18.49
CA MET A 749 47.80 63.02 -19.42
C MET A 749 47.17 64.36 -18.99
N TYR A 750 45.93 64.35 -18.51
CA TYR A 750 45.25 65.54 -17.97
C TYR A 750 45.95 66.08 -16.71
N VAL A 751 46.31 65.19 -15.77
CA VAL A 751 47.05 65.56 -14.55
C VAL A 751 48.44 66.10 -14.89
N THR A 752 49.21 65.44 -15.75
CA THR A 752 50.53 65.91 -16.19
C THR A 752 50.45 67.25 -16.95
N LYS A 753 49.37 67.52 -17.70
CA LYS A 753 49.16 68.83 -18.34
C LYS A 753 48.95 69.93 -17.29
N ARG A 754 48.05 69.70 -16.32
CA ARG A 754 47.83 70.63 -15.20
C ARG A 754 49.07 70.86 -14.35
N GLU A 755 49.87 69.83 -14.13
CA GLU A 755 51.14 69.94 -13.39
C GLU A 755 52.10 70.90 -14.12
N ARG A 756 52.25 70.77 -15.44
CA ARG A 756 53.07 71.68 -16.25
C ARG A 756 52.54 73.11 -16.24
N GLU A 757 51.22 73.29 -16.40
CA GLU A 757 50.58 74.60 -16.33
C GLU A 757 50.87 75.30 -14.99
N ALA A 758 50.70 74.59 -13.87
CA ALA A 758 51.01 75.10 -12.53
C ALA A 758 52.52 75.35 -12.31
N GLN A 759 53.41 74.51 -12.87
CA GLN A 759 54.86 74.74 -12.82
C GLN A 759 55.30 75.96 -13.65
N GLU A 760 54.61 76.26 -14.76
CA GLU A 760 54.84 77.48 -15.55
C GLU A 760 54.29 78.73 -14.87
N GLU A 761 53.13 78.66 -14.21
CA GLU A 761 52.60 79.75 -13.38
C GLU A 761 53.51 80.04 -12.18
N TYR A 762 53.97 79.00 -11.47
CA TYR A 762 54.95 79.16 -10.40
C TYR A 762 56.28 79.74 -10.90
N ARG A 763 56.71 79.39 -12.12
CA ARG A 763 57.90 80.00 -12.75
C ARG A 763 57.68 81.49 -13.02
N LYS A 764 56.56 81.88 -13.63
CA LYS A 764 56.22 83.30 -13.89
C LYS A 764 56.19 84.10 -12.59
N ALA A 765 55.47 83.63 -11.57
CA ALA A 765 55.39 84.30 -10.26
C ALA A 765 56.75 84.38 -9.53
N ARG A 766 57.62 83.37 -9.70
CA ARG A 766 59.00 83.41 -9.22
C ARG A 766 59.83 84.44 -9.99
N ASP A 767 59.72 84.48 -11.31
CA ASP A 767 60.50 85.36 -12.18
C ASP A 767 60.10 86.84 -11.95
N GLU A 768 58.80 87.11 -11.78
CA GLU A 768 58.25 88.38 -11.29
C GLU A 768 58.82 88.76 -9.90
N LEU A 769 58.87 87.81 -8.95
CA LEU A 769 59.43 88.03 -7.62
C LEU A 769 60.95 88.27 -7.65
N SER A 770 61.70 87.74 -8.61
CA SER A 770 63.09 88.15 -8.84
C SER A 770 63.19 89.54 -9.45
N ALA A 771 62.37 89.89 -10.45
CA ALA A 771 62.37 91.22 -11.05
C ALA A 771 62.07 92.31 -10.01
N LEU A 772 61.07 92.09 -9.14
CA LEU A 772 60.73 92.98 -8.02
C LEU A 772 61.86 93.11 -6.97
N ARG A 773 62.77 92.13 -6.88
CA ARG A 773 63.97 92.20 -6.02
C ARG A 773 65.14 92.90 -6.71
N GLU A 774 65.29 92.73 -8.01
CA GLU A 774 66.33 93.40 -8.82
C GLU A 774 66.05 94.90 -9.01
N ASP A 775 64.77 95.30 -9.12
CA ASP A 775 64.30 96.70 -9.12
C ASP A 775 64.49 97.43 -7.76
N GLY A 776 65.10 96.79 -6.76
CA GLY A 776 65.63 97.42 -5.55
C GLY A 776 64.59 97.97 -4.56
N ARG A 777 63.29 97.77 -4.80
CA ARG A 777 62.21 98.25 -3.92
C ARG A 777 61.96 97.31 -2.75
N ASN A 778 62.75 97.46 -1.69
CA ASN A 778 62.42 96.94 -0.35
C ASN A 778 61.17 97.64 0.22
N GLY A 779 59.99 97.26 -0.29
CA GLY A 779 58.69 97.72 0.20
C GLY A 779 58.29 97.01 1.48
N TYR A 780 58.69 97.55 2.63
CA TYR A 780 58.19 97.13 3.93
C TYR A 780 57.02 98.03 4.34
N HIS A 781 55.79 97.61 4.01
CA HIS A 781 54.53 98.21 4.46
C HIS A 781 53.39 97.20 4.46
#